data_AF-A0A1D6FFH2-F1
#
_entry.id   AF-A0A1D6FFH2-F1
#
_cell.length_a   1.000
_cell.length_b   1.000
_cell.length_c   1.000
_cell.angle_alpha   90.00
_cell.angle_beta   90.00
_cell.angle_gamma   90.00
#
_symmetry.space_group_name_H-M   'P 1'
#
loop_
_entity.id
_entity.type
_entity.pdbx_description
1 polymer ?
#
loop_
_entity_poly.entity_id
_entity_poly.type
_entity_poly.pdbx_seq_one_letter_code
_entity_poly.pdbx_strand_id
1 'polypeptide(L)'
;MLRSGVCGGGGHGGKGGNGFYKGDLAEGGAIYGNADLPCELGSGSGNDSTELSTAGGGIIVMGSWDYSLPSLALYGSVESNGGSYASGSVGGPGGGSGGTILLFVHTLSLAESSVLSSVGGFGSTGSGGGGGGRIHFHWSNIPTGDEYVPVAAVKGSILTRSGLWRSQQRVRIFRWQWNGHRKSLPKGSLWYILQGGAAETPCPYRCVSDRYRMPHCYTALEELIYTFGGPWLFGLFLSGLLILLALVLSVARMKFVGTDELPGPAPTHQGSQIDHSFPFLESLNEVIETNRAEESQGHVHRMYFMGPNTFSEPWHLPHSPPEQITEIVYEDAFNRFVDEINTLAAYQWWEGSIYSILCILAYPLAWSWQQWRRRKKLQRLREFVRSEYDHSCLKSCRSRALYEGLKVTATPDLMLGYLDFFLGGDEKRPDLPPRLRQRFPMSLIFGGDGSYMAPFSLNSDSVLTSLMSQAVPSWIWHRLVAGLNAQLRLVRGGNLKVTFLPVINWLESHANPSLAENGIRVDLAWFQATALGYCQLGLLVYAVEGEAALTEPDGSPRVKIEQHTPTQNMLADTQLSQSRIKDALMRKRITGGVLNSNSLRTLKDRRDLFYPFSHILHNSKPVGHQDLVGLVISILLLADFSLVLLTFLQLYSYSMVDVLLVLFILPLGILSPFPAGINALFSHGPRRSAGLARVYALWNITSLVNVVVAFICGFVHYKLSTKTHPSVQPWNLGTDESGWWLFPTGLMLLKCIQARLVDWHVANLEIQDRAVYSNDPNIFWQS
;
A
#
# COMPACT_ATOMS: atom_id res chain seq x y z
N MET A 1 -35.68 -68.58 45.52
CA MET A 1 -36.40 -69.86 45.62
C MET A 1 -37.63 -69.69 46.49
N LEU A 2 -38.80 -70.10 46.02
CA LEU A 2 -40.01 -70.14 46.86
C LEU A 2 -39.96 -71.35 47.81
N ARG A 3 -40.70 -71.31 48.94
CA ARG A 3 -40.79 -72.43 49.90
C ARG A 3 -41.28 -73.74 49.26
N SER A 4 -41.96 -73.67 48.12
CA SER A 4 -42.44 -74.81 47.32
C SER A 4 -41.39 -75.44 46.39
N GLY A 5 -40.15 -74.95 46.42
CA GLY A 5 -39.05 -75.48 45.59
C GLY A 5 -38.99 -74.90 44.17
N VAL A 6 -39.86 -73.94 43.84
CA VAL A 6 -39.92 -73.26 42.54
C VAL A 6 -38.88 -72.14 42.46
N CYS A 7 -38.13 -72.08 41.34
CA CYS A 7 -37.09 -71.07 41.10
C CYS A 7 -37.19 -70.44 39.71
N GLY A 8 -36.99 -69.12 39.61
CA GLY A 8 -36.76 -68.44 38.34
C GLY A 8 -35.28 -68.49 37.94
N GLY A 9 -34.96 -68.42 36.64
CA GLY A 9 -33.58 -68.40 36.15
C GLY A 9 -32.89 -67.05 36.37
N GLY A 10 -31.56 -67.04 36.31
CA GLY A 10 -30.77 -65.80 36.39
C GLY A 10 -31.05 -64.88 35.20
N GLY A 11 -30.91 -63.56 35.38
CA GLY A 11 -31.00 -62.56 34.33
C GLY A 11 -29.65 -61.87 34.11
N HIS A 12 -29.17 -61.79 32.89
CA HIS A 12 -28.01 -60.99 32.44
C HIS A 12 -28.09 -60.99 30.92
N GLY A 13 -27.99 -59.83 30.26
CA GLY A 13 -28.12 -59.73 28.80
C GLY A 13 -29.56 -59.88 28.30
N GLY A 14 -30.32 -60.79 28.90
CA GLY A 14 -31.73 -61.08 28.70
C GLY A 14 -32.42 -61.48 30.01
N LYS A 15 -33.75 -61.60 29.95
CA LYS A 15 -34.56 -61.88 31.13
C LYS A 15 -34.47 -63.38 31.44
N GLY A 16 -34.27 -63.73 32.70
CA GLY A 16 -34.37 -65.11 33.16
C GLY A 16 -35.79 -65.66 32.96
N GLY A 17 -35.91 -66.96 32.72
CA GLY A 17 -37.19 -67.64 32.64
C GLY A 17 -37.88 -67.71 34.00
N ASN A 18 -39.21 -67.64 34.00
CA ASN A 18 -40.00 -67.84 35.21
C ASN A 18 -40.12 -69.34 35.53
N GLY A 19 -40.07 -69.70 36.81
CA GLY A 19 -40.46 -71.03 37.28
C GLY A 19 -41.94 -71.04 37.63
N PHE A 20 -42.71 -72.01 37.14
CA PHE A 20 -44.13 -72.16 37.46
C PHE A 20 -44.47 -73.61 37.81
N TYR A 21 -45.10 -73.82 38.96
CA TYR A 21 -45.62 -75.13 39.36
C TYR A 21 -46.82 -75.00 40.30
N LYS A 22 -47.93 -75.68 39.99
CA LYS A 22 -49.16 -75.77 40.82
C LYS A 22 -49.66 -74.44 41.42
N GLY A 23 -49.60 -73.35 40.65
CA GLY A 23 -50.07 -72.03 41.07
C GLY A 23 -49.01 -71.13 41.69
N ASP A 24 -47.85 -71.67 42.07
CA ASP A 24 -46.70 -70.89 42.53
C ASP A 24 -45.86 -70.41 41.34
N LEU A 25 -45.60 -69.10 41.29
CA LEU A 25 -44.81 -68.43 40.26
C LEU A 25 -43.56 -67.80 40.88
N ALA A 26 -42.38 -68.26 40.49
CA ALA A 26 -41.12 -67.58 40.77
C ALA A 26 -40.68 -66.80 39.53
N GLU A 27 -40.58 -65.48 39.65
CA GLU A 27 -40.10 -64.63 38.55
C GLU A 27 -38.61 -64.88 38.27
N GLY A 28 -38.24 -64.90 36.99
CA GLY A 28 -36.85 -64.92 36.57
C GLY A 28 -36.17 -63.57 36.77
N GLY A 29 -34.84 -63.59 36.87
CA GLY A 29 -34.01 -62.41 37.08
C GLY A 29 -34.21 -61.34 36.01
N ALA A 30 -34.16 -60.08 36.45
CA ALA A 30 -34.30 -58.93 35.57
C ALA A 30 -33.12 -58.81 34.59
N ILE A 31 -33.35 -58.12 33.47
CA ILE A 31 -32.30 -57.79 32.51
C ILE A 31 -31.43 -56.71 33.16
N TYR A 32 -30.14 -56.98 33.31
CA TYR A 32 -29.15 -55.96 33.69
C TYR A 32 -27.90 -56.05 32.81
N GLY A 33 -27.04 -55.07 33.00
CA GLY A 33 -25.74 -54.93 32.35
C GLY A 33 -25.73 -53.96 31.18
N ASN A 34 -24.66 -53.18 31.07
CA ASN A 34 -24.49 -52.12 30.07
C ASN A 34 -24.27 -52.72 28.66
N ALA A 35 -24.98 -52.19 27.65
CA ALA A 35 -24.84 -52.65 26.26
C ALA A 35 -23.56 -52.13 25.57
N ASP A 36 -23.12 -50.93 25.96
CA ASP A 36 -21.99 -50.23 25.33
C ASP A 36 -20.65 -50.69 25.90
N LEU A 37 -20.62 -51.15 27.16
CA LEU A 37 -19.44 -51.75 27.79
C LEU A 37 -19.89 -52.74 28.88
N PRO A 38 -20.21 -54.00 28.51
CA PRO A 38 -20.65 -54.98 29.48
C PRO A 38 -19.45 -55.43 30.33
N CYS A 39 -19.41 -55.01 31.58
CA CYS A 39 -18.38 -55.42 32.55
C CYS A 39 -18.99 -56.11 33.76
N GLU A 40 -20.26 -56.52 33.68
CA GLU A 40 -20.95 -57.20 34.78
C GLU A 40 -20.93 -58.72 34.61
N LEU A 41 -20.88 -59.42 35.75
CA LEU A 41 -20.98 -60.88 35.86
C LEU A 41 -22.44 -61.32 35.73
N GLY A 42 -22.65 -62.49 35.13
CA GLY A 42 -23.94 -63.17 35.08
C GLY A 42 -24.44 -63.53 36.46
N SER A 43 -25.75 -63.43 36.66
CA SER A 43 -26.42 -63.83 37.90
C SER A 43 -26.70 -65.33 37.89
N GLY A 44 -26.51 -65.94 39.05
CA GLY A 44 -26.93 -67.30 39.34
C GLY A 44 -28.44 -67.40 39.63
N SER A 45 -28.89 -68.61 39.92
CA SER A 45 -30.26 -68.87 40.40
C SER A 45 -30.24 -69.82 41.59
N GLY A 46 -31.32 -69.85 42.36
CA GLY A 46 -31.46 -70.71 43.54
C GLY A 46 -31.12 -69.99 44.84
N ASN A 47 -30.72 -70.74 45.86
CA ASN A 47 -30.37 -70.21 47.17
C ASN A 47 -29.21 -71.03 47.74
N ASP A 48 -28.07 -70.37 47.97
CA ASP A 48 -26.83 -71.01 48.43
C ASP A 48 -26.98 -71.71 49.79
N SER A 49 -27.92 -71.26 50.62
CA SER A 49 -28.22 -71.89 51.91
C SER A 49 -28.95 -73.24 51.81
N THR A 50 -29.43 -73.62 50.64
CA THR A 50 -30.22 -74.85 50.40
C THR A 50 -29.52 -75.88 49.49
N GLU A 51 -28.23 -75.69 49.20
CA GLU A 51 -27.41 -76.50 48.25
C GLU A 51 -27.97 -76.60 46.80
N LEU A 52 -29.12 -75.97 46.52
CA LEU A 52 -29.71 -75.84 45.19
C LEU A 52 -29.45 -74.43 44.65
N SER A 53 -28.25 -74.21 44.09
CA SER A 53 -27.93 -73.00 43.33
C SER A 53 -27.16 -73.30 42.03
N THR A 54 -27.29 -72.41 41.05
CA THR A 54 -26.51 -72.40 39.82
C THR A 54 -25.72 -71.09 39.75
N ALA A 55 -24.45 -71.18 39.35
CA ALA A 55 -23.64 -69.99 39.12
C ALA A 55 -24.03 -69.28 37.81
N GLY A 56 -23.89 -67.96 37.77
CA GLY A 56 -23.95 -67.19 36.53
C GLY A 56 -22.61 -67.16 35.81
N GLY A 57 -22.61 -66.75 34.54
CA GLY A 57 -21.41 -66.70 33.72
C GLY A 57 -20.43 -65.58 34.12
N GLY A 58 -19.13 -65.83 33.91
CA GLY A 58 -18.07 -64.85 34.14
C GLY A 58 -17.90 -63.83 33.01
N ILE A 59 -16.80 -63.07 33.04
CA ILE A 59 -16.40 -62.15 31.98
C ILE A 59 -15.13 -62.68 31.32
N ILE A 60 -15.13 -62.74 29.99
CA ILE A 60 -13.95 -63.03 29.17
C ILE A 60 -13.63 -61.76 28.39
N VAL A 61 -12.40 -61.25 28.55
CA VAL A 61 -11.91 -60.09 27.79
C VAL A 61 -10.76 -60.53 26.89
N MET A 62 -10.82 -60.21 25.60
CA MET A 62 -9.72 -60.43 24.66
C MET A 62 -9.32 -59.10 24.01
N GLY A 63 -8.05 -58.73 24.22
CA GLY A 63 -7.51 -57.42 23.84
C GLY A 63 -7.84 -56.32 24.84
N SER A 64 -7.41 -55.10 24.53
CA SER A 64 -7.71 -53.88 25.29
C SER A 64 -7.86 -52.69 24.35
N TRP A 65 -8.15 -51.51 24.91
CA TRP A 65 -8.24 -50.26 24.15
C TRP A 65 -6.91 -49.86 23.50
N ASP A 66 -5.81 -50.09 24.21
CA ASP A 66 -4.45 -49.76 23.75
C ASP A 66 -3.84 -50.87 22.87
N TYR A 67 -4.25 -52.13 23.11
CA TYR A 67 -3.73 -53.32 22.43
C TYR A 67 -4.87 -54.22 21.97
N SER A 68 -5.51 -53.82 20.88
CA SER A 68 -6.56 -54.60 20.23
C SER A 68 -6.01 -55.71 19.35
N LEU A 69 -6.84 -56.72 19.10
CA LEU A 69 -6.49 -57.82 18.21
C LEU A 69 -6.54 -57.35 16.75
N PRO A 70 -5.46 -57.51 15.96
CA PRO A 70 -5.42 -57.04 14.57
C PRO A 70 -6.37 -57.81 13.66
N SER A 71 -6.66 -59.08 13.95
CA SER A 71 -7.68 -59.85 13.23
C SER A 71 -8.17 -61.03 14.08
N LEU A 72 -9.48 -61.26 14.11
CA LEU A 72 -10.10 -62.42 14.73
C LEU A 72 -10.81 -63.26 13.66
N ALA A 73 -10.34 -64.50 13.48
CA ALA A 73 -10.95 -65.48 12.57
C ALA A 73 -11.59 -66.62 13.37
N LEU A 74 -12.90 -66.80 13.22
CA LEU A 74 -13.69 -67.80 13.94
C LEU A 74 -14.04 -68.98 13.04
N TYR A 75 -13.56 -70.17 13.40
CA TYR A 75 -13.84 -71.44 12.72
C TYR A 75 -14.75 -72.39 13.53
N GLY A 76 -15.11 -72.01 14.77
CA GLY A 76 -15.96 -72.80 15.68
C GLY A 76 -17.09 -71.97 16.26
N SER A 77 -17.44 -72.20 17.53
CA SER A 77 -18.48 -71.40 18.22
C SER A 77 -17.91 -70.52 19.33
N VAL A 78 -18.48 -69.32 19.49
CA VAL A 78 -18.33 -68.48 20.67
C VAL A 78 -19.71 -68.29 21.27
N GLU A 79 -19.87 -68.73 22.51
CA GLU A 79 -21.17 -68.87 23.15
C GLU A 79 -21.19 -68.22 24.53
N SER A 80 -22.14 -67.32 24.74
CA SER A 80 -22.51 -66.79 26.06
C SER A 80 -23.94 -67.21 26.41
N ASN A 81 -24.27 -68.46 26.13
CA ASN A 81 -25.61 -69.01 26.33
C ASN A 81 -25.98 -69.12 27.81
N GLY A 82 -27.27 -68.98 28.12
CA GLY A 82 -27.81 -69.19 29.47
C GLY A 82 -27.89 -70.68 29.81
N GLY A 83 -27.71 -70.99 31.09
CA GLY A 83 -27.81 -72.37 31.59
C GLY A 83 -29.22 -72.93 31.45
N SER A 84 -29.31 -74.19 31.05
CA SER A 84 -30.55 -74.98 31.06
C SER A 84 -30.54 -75.91 32.26
N TYR A 85 -31.68 -76.04 32.96
CA TYR A 85 -31.82 -77.00 34.05
C TYR A 85 -32.87 -78.04 33.70
N ALA A 86 -32.45 -79.30 33.58
CA ALA A 86 -33.29 -80.42 33.19
C ALA A 86 -33.04 -81.63 34.12
N SER A 87 -33.41 -81.53 35.39
CA SER A 87 -33.59 -82.73 36.22
C SER A 87 -35.03 -83.22 36.09
N GLY A 88 -35.23 -84.54 36.02
CA GLY A 88 -36.56 -85.17 35.92
C GLY A 88 -37.40 -85.07 37.20
N SER A 89 -36.92 -84.34 38.21
CA SER A 89 -37.63 -84.05 39.46
C SER A 89 -38.40 -82.74 39.34
N VAL A 90 -39.61 -82.69 39.91
CA VAL A 90 -40.38 -81.45 40.03
C VAL A 90 -39.63 -80.50 40.99
N GLY A 91 -39.24 -79.32 40.50
CA GLY A 91 -38.49 -78.34 41.27
C GLY A 91 -36.97 -78.59 41.27
N GLY A 92 -36.22 -77.49 41.34
CA GLY A 92 -34.75 -77.44 41.25
C GLY A 92 -34.27 -75.99 41.12
N PRO A 93 -32.96 -75.71 41.24
CA PRO A 93 -32.45 -74.37 40.95
C PRO A 93 -32.75 -73.99 39.50
N GLY A 94 -33.01 -72.71 39.24
CA GLY A 94 -33.12 -72.19 37.88
C GLY A 94 -31.78 -72.29 37.14
N GLY A 95 -31.79 -72.09 35.84
CA GLY A 95 -30.57 -71.92 35.07
C GLY A 95 -29.88 -70.59 35.39
N GLY A 96 -28.55 -70.62 35.55
CA GLY A 96 -27.74 -69.40 35.66
C GLY A 96 -27.71 -68.64 34.34
N SER A 97 -27.62 -67.31 34.39
CA SER A 97 -27.50 -66.51 33.18
C SER A 97 -26.12 -66.62 32.52
N GLY A 98 -26.07 -66.41 31.21
CA GLY A 98 -24.82 -66.35 30.45
C GLY A 98 -23.94 -65.18 30.89
N GLY A 99 -22.64 -65.31 30.63
CA GLY A 99 -21.64 -64.30 30.97
C GLY A 99 -21.45 -63.22 29.90
N THR A 100 -20.40 -62.44 30.06
CA THR A 100 -20.01 -61.41 29.09
C THR A 100 -18.73 -61.82 28.36
N ILE A 101 -18.72 -61.67 27.03
CA ILE A 101 -17.51 -61.79 26.21
C ILE A 101 -17.24 -60.43 25.57
N LEU A 102 -16.09 -59.83 25.87
CA LEU A 102 -15.66 -58.52 25.39
C LEU A 102 -14.44 -58.68 24.47
N LEU A 103 -14.58 -58.27 23.21
CA LEU A 103 -13.56 -58.49 22.17
C LEU A 103 -13.13 -57.15 21.56
N PHE A 104 -11.87 -56.77 21.75
CA PHE A 104 -11.27 -55.60 21.12
C PHE A 104 -10.57 -56.05 19.82
N VAL A 105 -11.11 -55.67 18.66
CA VAL A 105 -10.68 -56.19 17.34
C VAL A 105 -10.60 -55.08 16.28
N HIS A 106 -9.68 -55.22 15.32
CA HIS A 106 -9.66 -54.41 14.09
C HIS A 106 -10.54 -55.04 13.00
N THR A 107 -10.43 -56.36 12.78
CA THR A 107 -11.22 -57.08 11.77
C THR A 107 -11.76 -58.41 12.30
N LEU A 108 -12.98 -58.79 11.90
CA LEU A 108 -13.63 -60.05 12.26
C LEU A 108 -14.00 -60.86 11.01
N SER A 109 -13.66 -62.15 10.99
CA SER A 109 -14.09 -63.08 9.95
C SER A 109 -14.73 -64.33 10.55
N LEU A 110 -15.96 -64.62 10.16
CA LEU A 110 -16.69 -65.83 10.55
C LEU A 110 -16.72 -66.79 9.37
N ALA A 111 -16.20 -68.00 9.57
CA ALA A 111 -16.32 -69.09 8.60
C ALA A 111 -17.77 -69.56 8.44
N GLU A 112 -18.09 -70.28 7.36
CA GLU A 112 -19.46 -70.71 7.00
C GLU A 112 -20.14 -71.57 8.08
N SER A 113 -19.37 -72.38 8.81
CA SER A 113 -19.85 -73.23 9.91
C SER A 113 -19.68 -72.61 11.31
N SER A 114 -19.26 -71.35 11.40
CA SER A 114 -19.02 -70.70 12.70
C SER A 114 -20.32 -70.18 13.33
N VAL A 115 -20.38 -70.20 14.68
CA VAL A 115 -21.58 -69.83 15.43
C VAL A 115 -21.24 -68.80 16.51
N LEU A 116 -21.94 -67.66 16.50
CA LEU A 116 -21.99 -66.74 17.64
C LEU A 116 -23.34 -66.86 18.32
N SER A 117 -23.38 -67.29 19.58
CA SER A 117 -24.63 -67.55 20.28
C SER A 117 -24.69 -66.88 21.65
N SER A 118 -25.80 -66.21 21.93
CA SER A 118 -26.12 -65.66 23.26
C SER A 118 -27.58 -65.96 23.63
N VAL A 119 -27.99 -67.20 23.40
CA VAL A 119 -29.35 -67.71 23.57
C VAL A 119 -29.62 -68.03 25.04
N GLY A 120 -30.84 -67.76 25.50
CA GLY A 120 -31.27 -68.16 26.85
C GLY A 120 -31.45 -69.68 26.99
N GLY A 121 -31.27 -70.18 28.21
CA GLY A 121 -31.45 -71.59 28.52
C GLY A 121 -32.92 -72.02 28.60
N PHE A 122 -33.13 -73.33 28.59
CA PHE A 122 -34.44 -73.94 28.76
C PHE A 122 -34.72 -74.25 30.24
N GLY A 123 -35.94 -73.94 30.68
CA GLY A 123 -36.45 -74.32 32.00
C GLY A 123 -37.24 -75.63 31.95
N SER A 124 -37.54 -76.16 33.13
CA SER A 124 -38.37 -77.36 33.34
C SER A 124 -39.56 -77.05 34.27
N THR A 125 -40.36 -78.05 34.62
CA THR A 125 -41.53 -77.91 35.49
C THR A 125 -41.11 -77.40 36.88
N GLY A 126 -41.42 -76.13 37.17
CA GLY A 126 -41.03 -75.44 38.42
C GLY A 126 -39.64 -74.79 38.42
N SER A 127 -38.89 -74.82 37.31
CA SER A 127 -37.55 -74.19 37.22
C SER A 127 -37.40 -73.37 35.93
N GLY A 128 -37.02 -72.10 36.05
CA GLY A 128 -36.81 -71.20 34.92
C GLY A 128 -35.41 -71.31 34.30
N GLY A 129 -35.31 -71.25 32.97
CA GLY A 129 -34.02 -71.22 32.26
C GLY A 129 -33.28 -69.89 32.43
N GLY A 130 -31.95 -69.89 32.35
CA GLY A 130 -31.14 -68.68 32.50
C GLY A 130 -31.23 -67.74 31.29
N GLY A 131 -31.15 -66.44 31.51
CA GLY A 131 -31.02 -65.45 30.43
C GLY A 131 -29.73 -65.64 29.63
N GLY A 132 -29.76 -65.40 28.32
CA GLY A 132 -28.55 -65.43 27.48
C GLY A 132 -27.70 -64.17 27.71
N GLY A 133 -26.38 -64.35 27.79
CA GLY A 133 -25.40 -63.32 28.13
C GLY A 133 -25.15 -62.32 26.99
N ARG A 134 -23.96 -61.71 26.98
CA ARG A 134 -23.58 -60.68 26.00
C ARG A 134 -22.26 -61.01 25.30
N ILE A 135 -22.20 -60.75 24.00
CA ILE A 135 -20.95 -60.73 23.22
C ILE A 135 -20.82 -59.32 22.64
N HIS A 136 -19.80 -58.59 23.06
CA HIS A 136 -19.53 -57.22 22.62
C HIS A 136 -18.24 -57.17 21.81
N PHE A 137 -18.32 -56.52 20.64
CA PHE A 137 -17.17 -56.24 19.79
C PHE A 137 -16.87 -54.75 19.83
N HIS A 138 -15.70 -54.41 20.35
CA HIS A 138 -15.16 -53.06 20.33
C HIS A 138 -14.20 -52.94 19.13
N TRP A 139 -14.62 -52.15 18.15
CA TRP A 139 -13.83 -51.93 16.93
C TRP A 139 -12.82 -50.81 17.16
N SER A 140 -11.55 -51.14 17.02
CA SER A 140 -10.45 -50.18 17.13
C SER A 140 -9.88 -49.91 15.75
N ASN A 141 -9.34 -48.69 15.57
CA ASN A 141 -8.60 -48.29 14.39
C ASN A 141 -9.37 -48.52 13.06
N ILE A 142 -10.66 -48.13 13.04
CA ILE A 142 -11.50 -48.16 11.84
C ILE A 142 -10.84 -47.23 10.79
N PRO A 143 -10.25 -47.77 9.70
CA PRO A 143 -9.42 -46.98 8.79
C PRO A 143 -10.26 -46.00 8.00
N THR A 144 -9.88 -44.72 7.90
CA THR A 144 -10.69 -43.71 7.22
C THR A 144 -10.20 -43.25 5.83
N GLY A 145 -10.85 -43.70 4.73
CA GLY A 145 -10.66 -43.30 3.31
C GLY A 145 -11.76 -43.82 2.33
N ASP A 146 -12.10 -43.11 1.25
CA ASP A 146 -13.35 -43.21 0.43
C ASP A 146 -13.82 -44.58 -0.14
N GLU A 147 -13.11 -45.66 0.16
CA GLU A 147 -13.39 -47.01 -0.29
C GLU A 147 -14.14 -47.82 0.79
N TYR A 148 -15.15 -48.58 0.38
CA TYR A 148 -15.88 -49.46 1.30
C TYR A 148 -14.98 -50.62 1.74
N VAL A 149 -14.49 -50.58 2.98
CA VAL A 149 -13.69 -51.68 3.55
C VAL A 149 -14.55 -52.52 4.51
N PRO A 150 -14.66 -53.84 4.31
CA PRO A 150 -15.43 -54.70 5.20
C PRO A 150 -14.63 -54.96 6.49
N VAL A 151 -15.12 -54.43 7.61
CA VAL A 151 -14.50 -54.65 8.95
C VAL A 151 -14.97 -55.97 9.59
N ALA A 152 -16.12 -56.48 9.15
CA ALA A 152 -16.64 -57.79 9.53
C ALA A 152 -17.18 -58.55 8.31
N ALA A 153 -16.71 -59.78 8.11
CA ALA A 153 -17.24 -60.71 7.12
C ALA A 153 -17.96 -61.86 7.84
N VAL A 154 -19.30 -61.84 7.80
CA VAL A 154 -20.14 -62.84 8.48
C VAL A 154 -20.65 -63.86 7.47
N LYS A 155 -20.03 -65.04 7.40
CA LYS A 155 -20.54 -66.19 6.64
C LYS A 155 -21.23 -67.25 7.50
N GLY A 156 -21.04 -67.18 8.82
CA GLY A 156 -21.64 -68.09 9.81
C GLY A 156 -23.00 -67.64 10.35
N SER A 157 -23.48 -68.31 11.41
CA SER A 157 -24.79 -68.06 12.03
C SER A 157 -24.68 -67.27 13.33
N ILE A 158 -25.55 -66.25 13.49
CA ILE A 158 -25.69 -65.50 14.74
C ILE A 158 -27.03 -65.86 15.38
N LEU A 159 -27.00 -66.45 16.57
CA LEU A 159 -28.18 -66.93 17.29
C LEU A 159 -28.45 -66.08 18.53
N THR A 160 -29.58 -65.36 18.53
CA THR A 160 -30.09 -64.66 19.72
C THR A 160 -31.57 -64.93 19.89
N ARG A 161 -31.91 -65.65 20.95
CA ARG A 161 -33.29 -66.05 21.25
C ARG A 161 -33.50 -66.09 22.76
N SER A 162 -34.63 -65.56 23.22
CA SER A 162 -35.10 -65.73 24.58
C SER A 162 -35.78 -67.09 24.74
N GLY A 163 -35.55 -67.75 25.89
CA GLY A 163 -36.36 -68.90 26.31
C GLY A 163 -37.85 -68.54 26.33
N LEU A 164 -38.71 -69.52 26.06
CA LEU A 164 -40.11 -69.49 25.63
C LEU A 164 -41.10 -68.49 26.30
N TRP A 165 -40.83 -67.19 26.42
CA TRP A 165 -41.80 -66.14 26.74
C TRP A 165 -41.35 -64.79 26.13
N ARG A 166 -42.27 -64.15 25.40
CA ARG A 166 -42.08 -62.96 24.53
C ARG A 166 -41.27 -61.83 25.21
N SER A 167 -39.97 -61.76 24.91
CA SER A 167 -39.16 -60.54 25.03
C SER A 167 -38.08 -60.52 23.94
N GLN A 168 -38.04 -59.46 23.14
CA GLN A 168 -37.09 -59.28 22.04
C GLN A 168 -35.73 -58.84 22.60
N GLN A 169 -34.71 -59.69 22.52
CA GLN A 169 -33.33 -59.22 22.54
C GLN A 169 -32.95 -58.78 21.12
N ARG A 170 -32.50 -57.53 20.97
CA ARG A 170 -31.90 -57.03 19.73
C ARG A 170 -30.39 -57.19 19.82
N VAL A 171 -29.78 -57.96 18.92
CA VAL A 171 -28.38 -57.69 18.54
C VAL A 171 -28.39 -56.33 17.86
N ARG A 172 -27.91 -55.29 18.54
CA ARG A 172 -27.69 -54.00 17.89
C ARG A 172 -26.28 -53.99 17.33
N ILE A 173 -26.18 -54.29 16.03
CA ILE A 173 -25.04 -53.84 15.24
C ILE A 173 -25.45 -52.44 14.75
N PHE A 174 -24.75 -51.39 15.21
CA PHE A 174 -25.09 -50.02 14.81
C PHE A 174 -25.03 -49.90 13.28
N ARG A 175 -26.17 -49.53 12.66
CA ARG A 175 -26.27 -49.10 11.26
C ARG A 175 -26.69 -47.63 11.27
N TRP A 176 -25.80 -46.73 10.89
CA TRP A 176 -26.19 -45.37 10.51
C TRP A 176 -26.53 -45.35 9.02
N GLN A 177 -27.65 -44.73 8.67
CA GLN A 177 -28.13 -44.57 7.29
C GLN A 177 -28.17 -43.07 6.99
N TRP A 178 -27.38 -42.61 6.01
CA TRP A 178 -27.53 -41.29 5.40
C TRP A 178 -28.06 -41.44 3.98
N ASN A 179 -28.94 -40.51 3.58
CA ASN A 179 -29.65 -40.51 2.30
C ASN A 179 -28.76 -39.95 1.19
N GLY A 180 -28.35 -40.81 0.26
CA GLY A 180 -27.69 -40.45 -1.00
C GLY A 180 -27.78 -41.63 -1.98
N HIS A 181 -27.96 -41.35 -3.26
CA HIS A 181 -28.50 -42.24 -4.30
C HIS A 181 -27.99 -43.69 -4.37
N ARG A 182 -28.93 -44.59 -4.71
CA ARG A 182 -28.87 -46.07 -4.79
C ARG A 182 -27.61 -46.62 -5.49
N LYS A 183 -26.83 -47.41 -4.76
CA LYS A 183 -26.13 -48.61 -5.25
C LYS A 183 -26.41 -49.76 -4.28
N SER A 184 -26.90 -50.88 -4.80
CA SER A 184 -27.24 -52.07 -4.00
C SER A 184 -25.97 -52.81 -3.56
N LEU A 185 -25.67 -52.78 -2.27
CA LEU A 185 -24.57 -53.53 -1.64
C LEU A 185 -25.00 -54.97 -1.28
N PRO A 186 -24.07 -55.95 -1.31
CA PRO A 186 -24.36 -57.35 -0.98
C PRO A 186 -24.81 -57.51 0.48
N LYS A 187 -25.74 -58.44 0.73
CA LYS A 187 -26.27 -58.75 2.07
C LYS A 187 -25.23 -59.57 2.84
N GLY A 188 -24.73 -59.06 3.97
CA GLY A 188 -23.85 -59.81 4.88
C GLY A 188 -22.65 -59.07 5.47
N SER A 189 -22.39 -57.82 5.07
CA SER A 189 -21.27 -57.00 5.57
C SER A 189 -21.71 -55.62 6.04
N LEU A 190 -21.06 -55.12 7.10
CA LEU A 190 -21.25 -53.75 7.63
C LEU A 190 -20.24 -52.82 6.95
N TRP A 191 -20.74 -51.77 6.31
CA TRP A 191 -19.94 -50.81 5.54
C TRP A 191 -20.05 -49.42 6.16
N TYR A 192 -18.97 -48.64 6.14
CA TYR A 192 -18.92 -47.25 6.59
C TYR A 192 -18.43 -46.37 5.43
N ILE A 193 -18.93 -45.13 5.40
CA ILE A 193 -18.48 -44.09 4.46
C ILE A 193 -17.30 -43.39 5.11
N LEU A 194 -16.32 -43.09 4.29
CA LEU A 194 -15.10 -42.45 4.69
C LEU A 194 -14.96 -41.13 3.97
N GLN A 195 -14.49 -40.14 4.72
CA GLN A 195 -14.06 -38.85 4.20
C GLN A 195 -12.54 -38.85 4.38
N GLY A 196 -11.80 -39.02 3.28
CA GLY A 196 -10.40 -39.41 3.30
C GLY A 196 -9.41 -38.44 3.96
N GLY A 197 -8.41 -39.03 4.61
CA GLY A 197 -7.06 -38.49 4.76
C GLY A 197 -6.11 -39.37 3.96
N ALA A 198 -5.28 -38.79 3.10
CA ALA A 198 -4.39 -39.51 2.20
C ALA A 198 -3.04 -39.79 2.84
N ALA A 199 -2.56 -41.03 2.70
CA ALA A 199 -1.27 -41.50 3.21
C ALA A 199 -0.12 -41.41 2.17
N GLU A 200 -0.40 -40.95 0.96
CA GLU A 200 0.64 -40.73 -0.06
C GLU A 200 1.46 -39.49 0.28
N THR A 201 2.79 -39.55 0.07
CA THR A 201 3.66 -38.38 0.22
C THR A 201 3.87 -37.70 -1.12
N PRO A 202 3.58 -36.39 -1.24
CA PRO A 202 3.07 -35.50 -0.20
C PRO A 202 1.54 -35.63 0.03
N CYS A 203 1.11 -35.57 1.30
CA CYS A 203 -0.30 -35.65 1.68
C CYS A 203 -1.12 -34.52 1.04
N PRO A 204 -2.15 -34.79 0.21
CA PRO A 204 -2.99 -33.75 -0.40
C PRO A 204 -3.82 -32.93 0.59
N TYR A 205 -3.97 -33.38 1.83
CA TYR A 205 -4.68 -32.64 2.89
C TYR A 205 -3.74 -31.74 3.71
N ARG A 206 -2.42 -31.88 3.55
CA ARG A 206 -1.46 -31.02 4.24
C ARG A 206 -1.39 -29.68 3.52
N CYS A 207 -1.64 -28.61 4.25
CA CYS A 207 -1.45 -27.27 3.70
C CYS A 207 -0.01 -27.08 3.24
N VAL A 208 0.19 -26.31 2.15
CA VAL A 208 1.49 -26.07 1.50
C VAL A 208 2.57 -25.55 2.47
N SER A 209 2.16 -24.98 3.61
CA SER A 209 3.02 -24.52 4.70
C SER A 209 2.40 -24.90 6.05
N ASP A 210 3.24 -25.24 7.03
CA ASP A 210 2.84 -25.53 8.41
C ASP A 210 2.21 -24.31 9.13
N ARG A 211 2.23 -23.13 8.50
CA ARG A 211 1.61 -21.89 9.01
C ARG A 211 0.12 -21.78 8.71
N TYR A 212 -0.39 -22.52 7.72
CA TYR A 212 -1.81 -22.55 7.41
C TYR A 212 -2.51 -23.54 8.35
N ARG A 213 -3.65 -23.15 8.93
CA ARG A 213 -4.37 -23.96 9.92
C ARG A 213 -5.37 -24.89 9.22
N MET A 214 -5.40 -26.17 9.60
CA MET A 214 -6.46 -27.09 9.21
C MET A 214 -7.77 -26.77 9.94
N PRO A 215 -8.96 -27.07 9.39
CA PRO A 215 -9.25 -27.89 8.20
C PRO A 215 -9.30 -27.14 6.86
N HIS A 216 -9.42 -25.81 6.88
CA HIS A 216 -9.39 -24.98 5.68
C HIS A 216 -8.07 -24.22 5.69
N CYS A 217 -7.16 -24.53 4.77
CA CYS A 217 -5.80 -23.96 4.69
C CYS A 217 -5.79 -22.45 4.40
N TYR A 218 -6.37 -21.66 5.30
CA TYR A 218 -6.49 -20.22 5.19
C TYR A 218 -5.15 -19.55 5.49
N THR A 219 -4.88 -18.50 4.74
CA THR A 219 -3.83 -17.54 5.08
C THR A 219 -4.20 -16.79 6.37
N ALA A 220 -3.22 -16.25 7.09
CA ALA A 220 -3.47 -15.46 8.31
C ALA A 220 -4.40 -14.25 8.06
N LEU A 221 -4.38 -13.71 6.84
CA LEU A 221 -5.29 -12.66 6.39
C LEU A 221 -6.73 -13.18 6.22
N GLU A 222 -6.91 -14.33 5.58
CA GLU A 222 -8.22 -14.95 5.40
C GLU A 222 -8.83 -15.36 6.74
N GLU A 223 -8.02 -15.90 7.66
CA GLU A 223 -8.46 -16.19 9.03
C GLU A 223 -8.98 -14.92 9.71
N LEU A 224 -8.27 -13.80 9.62
CA LEU A 224 -8.74 -12.50 10.11
C LEU A 224 -10.08 -12.11 9.46
N ILE A 225 -10.18 -12.17 8.13
CA ILE A 225 -11.40 -11.79 7.40
C ILE A 225 -12.61 -12.65 7.82
N TYR A 226 -12.42 -13.96 7.92
CA TYR A 226 -13.49 -14.89 8.28
C TYR A 226 -13.83 -14.86 9.78
N THR A 227 -12.90 -14.51 10.67
CA THR A 227 -13.22 -14.29 12.10
C THR A 227 -14.21 -13.15 12.30
N PHE A 228 -14.18 -12.11 11.46
CA PHE A 228 -15.12 -11.00 11.46
C PHE A 228 -16.41 -11.26 10.66
N GLY A 229 -16.67 -12.51 10.25
CA GLY A 229 -17.89 -12.88 9.52
C GLY A 229 -17.80 -12.72 7.99
N GLY A 230 -16.58 -12.62 7.44
CA GLY A 230 -16.31 -12.62 6.01
C GLY A 230 -15.93 -11.25 5.43
N PRO A 231 -15.57 -11.19 4.13
CA PRO A 231 -14.98 -10.00 3.49
C PRO A 231 -15.82 -8.72 3.61
N TRP A 232 -17.15 -8.85 3.49
CA TRP A 232 -18.08 -7.72 3.53
C TRP A 232 -18.19 -7.11 4.94
N LEU A 233 -18.36 -7.96 5.96
CA LEU A 233 -18.46 -7.50 7.34
C LEU A 233 -17.14 -6.94 7.86
N PHE A 234 -16.02 -7.60 7.54
CA PHE A 234 -14.69 -7.08 7.83
C PHE A 234 -14.46 -5.71 7.16
N GLY A 235 -14.81 -5.56 5.89
CA GLY A 235 -14.70 -4.29 5.16
C GLY A 235 -15.54 -3.17 5.78
N LEU A 236 -16.79 -3.45 6.17
CA LEU A 236 -17.65 -2.49 6.86
C LEU A 236 -17.07 -2.09 8.22
N PHE A 237 -16.62 -3.05 9.03
CA PHE A 237 -16.00 -2.78 10.32
C PHE A 237 -14.72 -1.93 10.18
N LEU A 238 -13.84 -2.32 9.26
CA LEU A 238 -12.61 -1.58 8.97
C LEU A 238 -12.93 -0.15 8.50
N SER A 239 -13.90 0.02 7.60
CA SER A 239 -14.31 1.35 7.11
C SER A 239 -14.86 2.23 8.24
N GLY A 240 -15.69 1.69 9.12
CA GLY A 240 -16.22 2.41 10.28
C GLY A 240 -15.11 2.83 11.26
N LEU A 241 -14.15 1.95 11.52
CA LEU A 241 -12.98 2.24 12.34
C LEU A 241 -12.10 3.34 11.72
N LEU A 242 -11.85 3.27 10.41
CA LEU A 242 -11.07 4.28 9.67
C LEU A 242 -11.75 5.65 9.72
N ILE A 243 -13.07 5.72 9.53
CA ILE A 243 -13.83 6.98 9.61
C ILE A 243 -13.78 7.55 11.02
N LEU A 244 -13.97 6.71 12.05
CA LEU A 244 -13.90 7.14 13.45
C LEU A 244 -12.52 7.72 13.79
N LEU A 245 -11.45 7.01 13.43
CA LEU A 245 -10.07 7.47 13.65
C LEU A 245 -9.76 8.75 12.83
N ALA A 246 -10.27 8.85 11.60
CA ALA A 246 -10.11 10.05 10.78
C ALA A 246 -10.82 11.26 11.40
N LEU A 247 -12.01 11.07 11.97
CA LEU A 247 -12.71 12.12 12.72
C LEU A 247 -11.89 12.57 13.92
N VAL A 248 -11.34 11.64 14.71
CA VAL A 248 -10.45 11.97 15.84
C VAL A 248 -9.22 12.75 15.38
N LEU A 249 -8.55 12.34 14.29
CA LEU A 249 -7.42 13.05 13.72
C LEU A 249 -7.81 14.44 13.19
N SER A 250 -8.99 14.58 12.58
CA SER A 250 -9.47 15.87 12.10
C SER A 250 -9.78 16.84 13.25
N VAL A 251 -10.38 16.36 14.35
CA VAL A 251 -10.60 17.13 15.57
C VAL A 251 -9.28 17.49 16.24
N ALA A 252 -8.33 16.55 16.30
CA ALA A 252 -6.99 16.81 16.80
C ALA A 252 -6.30 17.91 15.97
N ARG A 253 -6.34 17.82 14.64
CA ARG A 253 -5.83 18.86 13.74
C ARG A 253 -6.50 20.20 14.02
N MET A 254 -7.82 20.27 14.13
CA MET A 254 -8.52 21.52 14.46
C MET A 254 -8.09 22.09 15.81
N LYS A 255 -7.82 21.24 16.81
CA LYS A 255 -7.34 21.70 18.12
C LYS A 255 -5.87 22.15 18.11
N PHE A 256 -4.98 21.45 17.41
CA PHE A 256 -3.54 21.74 17.39
C PHE A 256 -3.14 22.81 16.38
N VAL A 257 -3.88 22.95 15.28
CA VAL A 257 -3.64 23.97 14.24
C VAL A 257 -4.54 25.19 14.47
N GLY A 258 -5.75 25.01 15.01
CA GLY A 258 -6.69 26.10 15.31
C GLY A 258 -6.45 26.80 16.65
N THR A 259 -5.48 26.38 17.46
CA THR A 259 -5.07 27.15 18.66
C THR A 259 -4.25 28.39 18.30
N ASP A 260 -3.72 28.48 17.09
CA ASP A 260 -3.06 29.69 16.56
C ASP A 260 -4.05 30.71 15.95
N GLU A 261 -5.34 30.37 15.82
CA GLU A 261 -6.39 31.29 15.35
C GLU A 261 -7.57 31.31 16.35
N LEU A 262 -7.54 32.26 17.31
CA LEU A 262 -8.72 32.54 18.15
C LEU A 262 -9.87 33.07 17.27
N PRO A 263 -11.10 32.52 17.38
CA PRO A 263 -12.23 33.02 16.62
C PRO A 263 -12.85 34.25 17.29
N GLY A 264 -12.71 35.42 16.68
CA GLY A 264 -13.58 36.58 16.93
C GLY A 264 -14.93 36.40 16.21
N PRO A 265 -16.05 36.95 16.72
CA PRO A 265 -17.37 36.74 16.15
C PRO A 265 -17.55 37.55 14.85
N ALA A 266 -18.08 36.91 13.81
CA ALA A 266 -18.42 37.53 12.53
C ALA A 266 -19.55 38.58 12.67
N PRO A 267 -19.64 39.54 11.72
CA PRO A 267 -20.61 39.33 10.63
C PRO A 267 -20.16 39.80 9.22
N THR A 268 -20.65 39.05 8.21
CA THR A 268 -21.09 39.44 6.84
C THR A 268 -20.21 40.26 5.88
N HIS A 269 -19.89 39.61 4.74
CA HIS A 269 -19.77 40.12 3.35
C HIS A 269 -19.30 41.57 3.12
N GLN A 270 -18.04 41.73 2.66
CA GLN A 270 -17.62 42.50 1.46
C GLN A 270 -16.08 42.59 1.38
N GLY A 271 -15.51 42.34 0.19
CA GLY A 271 -14.16 42.78 -0.23
C GLY A 271 -12.97 42.02 0.36
N SER A 272 -12.36 41.14 -0.45
CA SER A 272 -11.02 40.60 -0.18
C SER A 272 -9.96 41.68 -0.41
N GLN A 273 -9.77 42.54 0.59
CA GLN A 273 -8.60 43.40 0.70
C GLN A 273 -7.49 42.55 1.32
N ILE A 274 -6.43 42.33 0.54
CA ILE A 274 -5.17 41.73 0.98
C ILE A 274 -4.63 42.64 2.09
N ASP A 275 -4.77 42.24 3.35
CA ASP A 275 -4.20 43.00 4.46
C ASP A 275 -3.25 42.19 5.34
N HIS A 276 -2.00 42.65 5.23
CA HIS A 276 -0.93 42.54 6.18
C HIS A 276 -1.41 42.76 7.62
N SER A 277 -1.27 41.76 8.49
CA SER A 277 -1.13 42.02 9.93
C SER A 277 -0.60 40.78 10.68
N PHE A 278 0.71 40.73 10.85
CA PHE A 278 1.26 40.25 12.12
C PHE A 278 1.70 41.50 12.90
N PRO A 279 1.48 41.59 14.22
CA PRO A 279 1.86 42.76 14.99
C PRO A 279 3.40 42.83 14.99
N PHE A 280 3.91 43.83 14.28
CA PHE A 280 5.30 43.95 13.87
C PHE A 280 5.89 45.19 14.56
N LEU A 281 7.08 45.05 15.16
CA LEU A 281 7.83 46.20 15.69
C LEU A 281 8.26 47.07 14.51
N GLU A 282 7.57 48.20 14.36
CA GLU A 282 7.57 49.13 13.21
C GLU A 282 8.96 49.65 12.83
N SER A 283 9.89 49.74 13.79
CA SER A 283 11.25 50.26 13.55
C SER A 283 12.19 49.31 12.81
N LEU A 284 12.02 47.99 12.94
CA LEU A 284 12.90 47.03 12.25
C LEU A 284 12.41 46.78 10.82
N ASN A 285 11.11 46.94 10.54
CA ASN A 285 10.58 46.74 9.19
C ASN A 285 11.03 47.88 8.28
N GLU A 286 10.97 49.13 8.75
CA GLU A 286 11.48 50.26 7.97
C GLU A 286 12.96 50.06 7.62
N VAL A 287 13.79 49.63 8.57
CA VAL A 287 15.23 49.39 8.32
C VAL A 287 15.45 48.18 7.38
N ILE A 288 14.63 47.14 7.47
CA ILE A 288 14.73 45.98 6.57
C ILE A 288 14.15 46.30 5.18
N GLU A 289 13.08 47.09 5.08
CA GLU A 289 12.48 47.51 3.81
C GLU A 289 13.34 48.54 3.09
N THR A 290 13.98 49.46 3.81
CA THR A 290 15.00 50.37 3.27
C THR A 290 16.22 49.61 2.79
N ASN A 291 16.77 48.67 3.58
CA ASN A 291 17.86 47.79 3.10
C ASN A 291 17.44 46.96 1.87
N ARG A 292 16.21 46.43 1.83
CA ARG A 292 15.69 45.68 0.68
C ARG A 292 15.50 46.54 -0.57
N ALA A 293 15.09 47.79 -0.39
CA ALA A 293 14.94 48.77 -1.48
C ALA A 293 16.30 49.28 -1.99
N GLU A 294 17.29 49.45 -1.11
CA GLU A 294 18.67 49.79 -1.49
C GLU A 294 19.35 48.62 -2.22
N GLU A 295 19.18 47.37 -1.74
CA GLU A 295 19.68 46.17 -2.41
C GLU A 295 19.12 46.03 -3.84
N SER A 296 17.82 46.31 -4.05
CA SER A 296 17.21 46.16 -5.38
C SER A 296 17.65 47.24 -6.37
N GLN A 297 17.96 48.45 -5.88
CA GLN A 297 18.50 49.54 -6.70
C GLN A 297 19.96 49.29 -7.11
N GLY A 298 20.73 48.52 -6.34
CA GLY A 298 22.12 48.18 -6.66
C GLY A 298 22.30 47.00 -7.62
N HIS A 299 21.26 46.22 -7.93
CA HIS A 299 21.40 44.97 -8.67
C HIS A 299 21.75 45.17 -10.15
N VAL A 300 22.82 44.54 -10.64
CA VAL A 300 23.29 44.64 -12.04
C VAL A 300 22.82 43.45 -12.87
N HIS A 301 23.22 42.24 -12.47
CA HIS A 301 23.04 41.05 -13.28
C HIS A 301 22.95 39.80 -12.41
N ARG A 302 22.12 38.86 -12.85
CA ARG A 302 21.92 37.55 -12.23
C ARG A 302 22.54 36.49 -13.11
N MET A 303 23.55 35.81 -12.60
CA MET A 303 24.21 34.70 -13.27
C MET A 303 23.71 33.38 -12.72
N TYR A 304 23.18 32.52 -13.58
CA TYR A 304 22.65 31.21 -13.18
C TYR A 304 23.74 30.14 -13.18
N PHE A 305 23.69 29.22 -12.21
CA PHE A 305 24.52 28.03 -12.24
C PHE A 305 24.04 27.06 -13.31
N MET A 306 24.99 26.45 -14.00
CA MET A 306 24.75 25.39 -14.98
C MET A 306 24.65 24.03 -14.29
N GLY A 307 23.83 23.14 -14.86
CA GLY A 307 23.61 21.78 -14.36
C GLY A 307 22.45 21.63 -13.35
N PRO A 308 21.85 20.43 -13.24
CA PRO A 308 20.68 20.14 -12.40
C PRO A 308 20.99 19.87 -10.92
N ASN A 309 22.23 20.15 -10.46
CA ASN A 309 22.70 19.87 -9.10
C ASN A 309 22.59 18.38 -8.69
N THR A 310 22.93 17.47 -9.60
CA THR A 310 22.94 16.03 -9.32
C THR A 310 24.36 15.59 -8.99
N PHE A 311 24.52 14.40 -8.38
CA PHE A 311 25.86 13.89 -8.08
C PHE A 311 26.71 13.64 -9.34
N SER A 312 26.06 13.37 -10.48
CA SER A 312 26.72 13.26 -11.78
C SER A 312 27.07 14.60 -12.41
N GLU A 313 26.27 15.64 -12.13
CA GLU A 313 26.41 16.96 -12.73
C GLU A 313 26.15 18.04 -11.67
N PRO A 314 27.20 18.45 -10.92
CA PRO A 314 27.10 19.49 -9.92
C PRO A 314 26.89 20.87 -10.56
N TRP A 315 26.51 21.83 -9.74
CA TRP A 315 26.48 23.23 -10.14
C TRP A 315 27.86 23.71 -10.57
N HIS A 316 27.92 24.42 -11.69
CA HIS A 316 29.14 25.06 -12.16
C HIS A 316 28.82 26.37 -12.89
N LEU A 317 29.76 27.31 -12.87
CA LEU A 317 29.72 28.56 -13.61
C LEU A 317 30.66 28.49 -14.83
N PRO A 318 30.30 29.12 -15.97
CA PRO A 318 31.20 29.25 -17.12
C PRO A 318 32.42 30.15 -16.82
N HIS A 319 33.57 29.81 -17.40
CA HIS A 319 34.86 30.53 -17.25
C HIS A 319 34.96 31.83 -18.07
N SER A 320 33.83 32.44 -18.42
CA SER A 320 33.83 33.71 -19.15
C SER A 320 32.74 34.61 -18.56
N PRO A 321 33.07 35.82 -18.11
CA PRO A 321 32.05 36.74 -17.61
C PRO A 321 31.10 37.13 -18.75
N PRO A 322 29.77 37.11 -18.53
CA PRO A 322 28.82 37.62 -19.51
C PRO A 322 29.05 39.11 -19.82
N GLU A 323 28.70 39.54 -21.04
CA GLU A 323 28.88 40.92 -21.54
C GLU A 323 28.36 42.00 -20.57
N GLN A 324 27.36 41.68 -19.76
CA GLN A 324 26.74 42.60 -18.81
C GLN A 324 27.58 42.86 -17.55
N ILE A 325 28.54 42.00 -17.21
CA ILE A 325 29.36 42.13 -15.99
C ILE A 325 30.85 42.40 -16.28
N THR A 326 31.29 42.29 -17.53
CA THR A 326 32.69 42.54 -17.95
C THR A 326 33.17 43.94 -17.53
N GLU A 327 32.27 44.92 -17.49
CA GLU A 327 32.60 46.28 -17.06
C GLU A 327 32.87 46.42 -15.57
N ILE A 328 32.28 45.57 -14.72
CA ILE A 328 32.38 45.65 -13.24
C ILE A 328 33.44 44.67 -12.70
N VAL A 329 33.78 43.64 -13.47
CA VAL A 329 34.59 42.52 -12.99
C VAL A 329 35.93 42.46 -13.73
N TYR A 330 37.02 42.13 -13.03
CA TYR A 330 38.30 41.76 -13.64
C TYR A 330 38.23 40.33 -14.15
N GLU A 331 38.42 40.12 -15.46
CA GLU A 331 38.25 38.81 -16.12
C GLU A 331 39.13 37.71 -15.51
N ASP A 332 40.42 37.98 -15.30
CA ASP A 332 41.36 36.99 -14.74
C ASP A 332 41.05 36.61 -13.27
N ALA A 333 40.57 37.58 -12.48
CA ALA A 333 40.18 37.33 -11.09
C ALA A 333 38.82 36.61 -11.03
N PHE A 334 37.93 36.90 -11.98
CA PHE A 334 36.66 36.19 -12.13
C PHE A 334 36.88 34.72 -12.44
N ASN A 335 37.80 34.40 -13.35
CA ASN A 335 38.07 33.01 -13.73
C ASN A 335 38.60 32.19 -12.55
N ARG A 336 39.50 32.76 -11.75
CA ARG A 336 39.98 32.15 -10.49
C ARG A 336 38.85 31.95 -9.48
N PHE A 337 37.98 32.94 -9.32
CA PHE A 337 36.79 32.83 -8.49
C PHE A 337 35.84 31.71 -8.96
N VAL A 338 35.65 31.58 -10.28
CA VAL A 338 34.85 30.51 -10.87
C VAL A 338 35.48 29.14 -10.61
N ASP A 339 36.81 29.00 -10.69
CA ASP A 339 37.51 27.74 -10.35
C ASP A 339 37.25 27.34 -8.88
N GLU A 340 37.36 28.29 -7.96
CA GLU A 340 37.09 28.07 -6.54
C GLU A 340 35.62 27.71 -6.28
N ILE A 341 34.67 28.40 -6.92
CA ILE A 341 33.25 28.05 -6.81
C ILE A 341 32.96 26.65 -7.40
N ASN A 342 33.50 26.34 -8.58
CA ASN A 342 33.25 25.07 -9.26
C ASN A 342 33.84 23.89 -8.45
N THR A 343 35.01 24.08 -7.83
CA THR A 343 35.61 23.08 -6.93
C THR A 343 34.83 22.91 -5.63
N LEU A 344 34.30 24.01 -5.05
CA LEU A 344 33.43 23.95 -3.87
C LEU A 344 32.08 23.28 -4.17
N ALA A 345 31.51 23.53 -5.34
CA ALA A 345 30.24 22.95 -5.79
C ALA A 345 30.36 21.47 -6.17
N ALA A 346 31.55 20.99 -6.57
CA ALA A 346 31.78 19.60 -6.95
C ALA A 346 31.48 18.59 -5.82
N TYR A 347 30.83 17.48 -6.19
CA TYR A 347 30.54 16.37 -5.28
C TYR A 347 31.68 15.36 -5.25
N GLN A 348 31.95 14.80 -4.07
CA GLN A 348 32.89 13.68 -3.93
C GLN A 348 32.20 12.36 -4.32
N TRP A 349 32.97 11.42 -4.89
CA TRP A 349 32.45 10.16 -5.44
C TRP A 349 31.70 9.30 -4.40
N TRP A 350 32.13 9.32 -3.14
CA TRP A 350 31.50 8.55 -2.06
C TRP A 350 30.12 9.11 -1.71
N GLU A 351 29.86 10.41 -1.92
CA GLU A 351 28.55 11.01 -1.64
C GLU A 351 27.48 10.43 -2.56
N GLY A 352 27.82 10.29 -3.84
CA GLY A 352 26.98 9.62 -4.84
C GLY A 352 26.84 8.13 -4.56
N SER A 353 27.89 7.47 -4.10
CA SER A 353 27.86 6.03 -3.76
C SER A 353 26.92 5.75 -2.58
N ILE A 354 26.97 6.56 -1.51
CA ILE A 354 26.03 6.47 -0.39
C ILE A 354 24.60 6.70 -0.87
N TYR A 355 24.39 7.71 -1.71
CA TYR A 355 23.07 7.96 -2.29
C TYR A 355 22.57 6.77 -3.09
N SER A 356 23.38 6.17 -3.97
CA SER A 356 23.01 4.98 -4.74
C SER A 356 22.65 3.78 -3.87
N ILE A 357 23.42 3.54 -2.79
CA ILE A 357 23.13 2.49 -1.82
C ILE A 357 21.80 2.78 -1.08
N LEU A 358 21.62 4.01 -0.60
CA LEU A 358 20.39 4.43 0.07
C LEU A 358 19.18 4.41 -0.88
N CYS A 359 19.33 4.71 -2.16
CA CYS A 359 18.22 4.62 -3.12
C CYS A 359 17.65 3.20 -3.20
N ILE A 360 18.51 2.18 -3.07
CA ILE A 360 18.11 0.77 -3.10
C ILE A 360 17.53 0.35 -1.74
N LEU A 361 18.15 0.75 -0.63
CA LEU A 361 17.77 0.32 0.73
C LEU A 361 16.62 1.12 1.36
N ALA A 362 16.57 2.43 1.09
CA ALA A 362 15.64 3.37 1.71
C ALA A 362 15.54 4.68 0.90
N TYR A 363 14.72 4.67 -0.15
CA TYR A 363 14.45 5.86 -0.99
C TYR A 363 14.19 7.18 -0.21
N PRO A 364 13.37 7.21 0.87
CA PRO A 364 13.12 8.47 1.58
C PRO A 364 14.37 9.00 2.31
N LEU A 365 15.23 8.10 2.80
CA LEU A 365 16.53 8.49 3.35
C LEU A 365 17.50 8.94 2.25
N ALA A 366 17.45 8.33 1.07
CA ALA A 366 18.25 8.76 -0.07
C ALA A 366 17.90 10.20 -0.48
N TRP A 367 16.60 10.50 -0.57
CA TRP A 367 16.12 11.84 -0.87
C TRP A 367 16.53 12.86 0.20
N SER A 368 16.33 12.53 1.50
CA SER A 368 16.72 13.43 2.58
C SER A 368 18.24 13.64 2.64
N TRP A 369 19.03 12.60 2.39
CA TRP A 369 20.48 12.67 2.25
C TRP A 369 20.89 13.62 1.13
N GLN A 370 20.32 13.45 -0.07
CA GLN A 370 20.61 14.31 -1.22
C GLN A 370 20.28 15.78 -0.92
N GLN A 371 19.10 16.04 -0.34
CA GLN A 371 18.68 17.39 0.06
C GLN A 371 19.59 17.99 1.13
N TRP A 372 20.00 17.19 2.13
CA TRP A 372 20.94 17.62 3.16
C TRP A 372 22.32 17.98 2.57
N ARG A 373 22.85 17.16 1.66
CA ARG A 373 24.12 17.46 0.95
C ARG A 373 24.02 18.73 0.13
N ARG A 374 22.93 18.93 -0.62
CA ARG A 374 22.68 20.16 -1.39
C ARG A 374 22.62 21.40 -0.49
N ARG A 375 21.91 21.33 0.64
CA ARG A 375 21.86 22.44 1.62
C ARG A 375 23.23 22.77 2.19
N LYS A 376 24.00 21.74 2.57
CA LYS A 376 25.36 21.92 3.10
C LYS A 376 26.30 22.57 2.07
N LYS A 377 26.18 22.19 0.79
CA LYS A 377 26.95 22.81 -0.30
C LYS A 377 26.55 24.26 -0.54
N LEU A 378 25.25 24.56 -0.57
CA LEU A 378 24.77 25.94 -0.69
C LEU A 378 25.22 26.82 0.50
N GLN A 379 25.17 26.29 1.72
CA GLN A 379 25.65 26.98 2.92
C GLN A 379 27.14 27.32 2.80
N ARG A 380 27.97 26.34 2.39
CA ARG A 380 29.40 26.58 2.14
C ARG A 380 29.64 27.61 1.03
N LEU A 381 28.90 27.55 -0.08
CA LEU A 381 29.02 28.55 -1.15
C LEU A 381 28.63 29.95 -0.66
N ARG A 382 27.60 30.06 0.20
CA ARG A 382 27.20 31.33 0.81
C ARG A 382 28.24 31.85 1.80
N GLU A 383 28.79 31.00 2.65
CA GLU A 383 29.85 31.35 3.60
C GLU A 383 31.13 31.77 2.86
N PHE A 384 31.50 31.04 1.81
CA PHE A 384 32.63 31.37 0.97
C PHE A 384 32.49 32.78 0.35
N VAL A 385 31.36 33.04 -0.32
CA VAL A 385 31.13 34.35 -0.95
C VAL A 385 30.94 35.48 0.07
N ARG A 386 30.39 35.20 1.25
CA ARG A 386 30.12 36.24 2.25
C ARG A 386 31.33 36.60 3.11
N SER A 387 32.19 35.64 3.43
CA SER A 387 33.23 35.83 4.46
C SER A 387 34.63 35.35 4.11
N GLU A 388 34.79 34.37 3.21
CA GLU A 388 36.14 33.82 2.90
C GLU A 388 36.77 34.45 1.66
N TYR A 389 35.95 34.89 0.71
CA TYR A 389 36.41 35.47 -0.53
C TYR A 389 36.52 37.00 -0.44
N ASP A 390 37.67 37.57 -0.78
CA ASP A 390 37.98 39.01 -0.69
C ASP A 390 37.28 39.88 -1.75
N HIS A 391 36.30 39.33 -2.49
CA HIS A 391 35.58 40.00 -3.59
C HIS A 391 36.53 40.60 -4.65
N SER A 392 37.76 40.07 -4.75
CA SER A 392 38.85 40.62 -5.58
C SER A 392 38.53 40.72 -7.07
N CYS A 393 37.52 39.98 -7.54
CA CYS A 393 37.02 40.05 -8.89
C CYS A 393 36.27 41.35 -9.19
N LEU A 394 35.70 42.04 -8.20
CA LEU A 394 34.99 43.31 -8.38
C LEU A 394 35.99 44.48 -8.53
N LYS A 395 35.72 45.40 -9.45
CA LYS A 395 36.52 46.62 -9.65
C LYS A 395 36.32 47.63 -8.52
N SER A 396 35.08 47.76 -8.03
CA SER A 396 34.70 48.67 -6.96
C SER A 396 35.52 48.41 -5.69
N CYS A 397 36.07 49.48 -5.11
CA CYS A 397 36.82 49.39 -3.86
C CYS A 397 35.85 49.24 -2.67
N ARG A 398 34.68 49.88 -2.74
CA ARG A 398 33.67 49.83 -1.67
C ARG A 398 33.06 48.45 -1.53
N SER A 399 32.66 47.82 -2.64
CA SER A 399 32.07 46.47 -2.63
C SER A 399 33.04 45.43 -2.07
N ARG A 400 34.34 45.56 -2.39
CA ARG A 400 35.42 44.75 -1.82
C ARG A 400 35.59 44.96 -0.32
N ALA A 401 35.59 46.21 0.14
CA ALA A 401 35.79 46.52 1.56
C ALA A 401 34.61 46.10 2.44
N LEU A 402 33.38 46.17 1.91
CA LEU A 402 32.15 45.87 2.67
C LEU A 402 31.65 44.44 2.50
N TYR A 403 32.23 43.65 1.58
CA TYR A 403 31.73 42.32 1.22
C TYR A 403 30.27 42.32 0.75
N GLU A 404 29.85 43.39 0.05
CA GLU A 404 28.44 43.65 -0.32
C GLU A 404 28.16 43.52 -1.83
N GLY A 405 29.14 43.14 -2.66
CA GLY A 405 28.97 43.11 -4.13
C GLY A 405 28.45 41.81 -4.74
N LEU A 406 28.44 40.70 -3.98
CA LEU A 406 28.08 39.37 -4.48
C LEU A 406 27.14 38.65 -3.50
N LYS A 407 26.08 38.03 -4.02
CA LYS A 407 25.14 37.24 -3.20
C LYS A 407 24.78 35.93 -3.89
N VAL A 408 24.96 34.81 -3.17
CA VAL A 408 24.57 33.48 -3.67
C VAL A 408 23.22 33.08 -3.11
N THR A 409 22.29 32.84 -4.02
CA THR A 409 20.90 32.50 -3.75
C THR A 409 20.51 31.25 -4.54
N ALA A 410 19.48 30.56 -4.08
CA ALA A 410 19.04 29.34 -4.72
C ALA A 410 17.54 29.17 -4.51
N THR A 411 16.92 28.45 -5.43
CA THR A 411 15.50 28.11 -5.35
C THR A 411 15.24 27.17 -4.16
N PRO A 412 14.00 27.15 -3.63
CA PRO A 412 13.66 26.27 -2.50
C PRO A 412 13.81 24.77 -2.82
N ASP A 413 13.79 24.38 -4.10
CA ASP A 413 14.06 23.01 -4.57
C ASP A 413 15.54 22.63 -4.55
N LEU A 414 16.44 23.62 -4.42
CA LEU A 414 17.89 23.48 -4.51
C LEU A 414 18.37 22.87 -5.82
N MET A 415 17.55 22.94 -6.88
CA MET A 415 17.90 22.50 -8.23
C MET A 415 18.55 23.62 -9.05
N LEU A 416 18.15 24.87 -8.81
CA LEU A 416 18.69 26.05 -9.48
C LEU A 416 19.33 26.99 -8.45
N GLY A 417 20.60 27.30 -8.64
CA GLY A 417 21.31 28.36 -7.94
C GLY A 417 21.53 29.55 -8.85
N TYR A 418 21.74 30.73 -8.27
CA TYR A 418 22.20 31.92 -8.99
C TYR A 418 23.08 32.80 -8.10
N LEU A 419 23.92 33.57 -8.77
CA LEU A 419 24.83 34.57 -8.20
C LEU A 419 24.36 35.94 -8.67
N ASP A 420 23.94 36.78 -7.74
CA ASP A 420 23.51 38.15 -7.98
C ASP A 420 24.68 39.11 -7.76
N PHE A 421 24.91 40.01 -8.72
CA PHE A 421 25.94 41.06 -8.68
C PHE A 421 25.31 42.41 -8.32
N PHE A 422 25.92 43.11 -7.36
CA PHE A 422 25.48 44.43 -6.90
C PHE A 422 26.58 45.47 -7.13
N LEU A 423 26.17 46.67 -7.53
CA LEU A 423 27.05 47.82 -7.68
C LEU A 423 27.47 48.37 -6.32
N GLY A 424 28.77 48.54 -6.14
CA GLY A 424 29.28 49.40 -5.08
C GLY A 424 28.88 50.85 -5.36
N GLY A 425 28.43 51.57 -4.35
CA GLY A 425 28.00 52.97 -4.50
C GLY A 425 29.07 53.93 -5.08
N ASP A 426 30.32 53.49 -5.15
CA ASP A 426 31.46 54.17 -5.80
C ASP A 426 31.46 54.06 -7.34
N GLU A 427 30.71 53.14 -7.93
CA GLU A 427 30.61 52.90 -9.38
C GLU A 427 29.31 53.42 -10.02
N LYS A 428 28.52 54.26 -9.32
CA LYS A 428 27.27 54.84 -9.84
C LYS A 428 27.56 55.76 -11.05
N ARG A 429 27.51 55.19 -12.27
CA ARG A 429 27.51 55.92 -13.55
C ARG A 429 26.06 56.14 -14.01
N PRO A 430 25.74 57.17 -14.81
CA PRO A 430 24.38 57.34 -15.33
C PRO A 430 23.87 56.13 -16.15
N ASP A 431 24.77 55.31 -16.68
CA ASP A 431 24.47 54.11 -17.47
C ASP A 431 24.33 52.83 -16.62
N LEU A 432 24.80 52.82 -15.36
CA LEU A 432 24.80 51.66 -14.45
C LEU A 432 24.14 52.01 -13.10
N PRO A 433 23.13 51.27 -12.62
CA PRO A 433 22.61 50.02 -13.17
C PRO A 433 21.76 50.23 -14.44
N PRO A 434 21.81 49.31 -15.42
CA PRO A 434 21.02 49.44 -16.63
C PRO A 434 19.53 49.41 -16.28
N ARG A 435 18.75 50.31 -16.90
CA ARG A 435 17.27 50.32 -16.77
C ARG A 435 16.71 49.00 -17.25
N LEU A 436 15.56 48.54 -16.73
CA LEU A 436 14.98 47.24 -17.11
C LEU A 436 14.91 47.05 -18.64
N ARG A 437 14.51 48.10 -19.38
CA ARG A 437 14.41 48.05 -20.86
C ARG A 437 15.76 47.80 -21.56
N GLN A 438 16.87 48.27 -21.00
CA GLN A 438 18.22 48.03 -21.51
C GLN A 438 18.74 46.63 -21.17
N ARG A 439 18.12 45.94 -20.21
CA ARG A 439 18.44 44.54 -19.85
C ARG A 439 17.74 43.52 -20.76
N PHE A 440 16.82 43.95 -21.60
CA PHE A 440 16.16 43.04 -22.54
C PHE A 440 17.11 42.69 -23.70
N PRO A 441 17.12 41.43 -24.16
CA PRO A 441 16.32 40.30 -23.67
C PRO A 441 16.87 39.70 -22.36
N MET A 442 15.97 39.40 -21.40
CA MET A 442 16.31 38.82 -20.10
C MET A 442 15.83 37.36 -20.04
N SER A 443 16.71 36.45 -19.63
CA SER A 443 16.39 35.03 -19.41
C SER A 443 16.03 34.76 -17.95
N LEU A 444 14.85 34.21 -17.71
CA LEU A 444 14.40 33.76 -16.39
C LEU A 444 14.30 32.24 -16.38
N ILE A 445 15.21 31.57 -15.68
CA ILE A 445 15.29 30.09 -15.68
C ILE A 445 14.31 29.50 -14.66
N PHE A 446 13.65 28.40 -15.03
CA PHE A 446 12.81 27.64 -14.11
C PHE A 446 13.66 26.80 -13.14
N GLY A 447 13.26 26.79 -11.88
CA GLY A 447 13.68 25.79 -10.92
C GLY A 447 12.95 24.47 -11.13
N GLY A 448 13.54 23.38 -10.65
CA GLY A 448 12.99 22.04 -10.79
C GLY A 448 13.38 21.38 -12.11
N ASP A 449 13.17 20.07 -12.19
CA ASP A 449 13.46 19.22 -13.34
C ASP A 449 12.18 18.65 -13.98
N GLY A 450 11.01 19.03 -13.46
CA GLY A 450 9.72 18.48 -13.90
C GLY A 450 9.44 17.09 -13.36
N SER A 451 10.22 16.64 -12.36
CA SER A 451 9.91 15.44 -11.59
C SER A 451 8.73 15.66 -10.65
N TYR A 452 8.13 14.57 -10.17
CA TYR A 452 7.04 14.64 -9.20
C TYR A 452 7.47 15.31 -7.87
N MET A 453 8.76 15.24 -7.51
CA MET A 453 9.32 15.85 -6.29
C MET A 453 9.72 17.32 -6.45
N ALA A 454 10.10 17.72 -7.66
CA ALA A 454 10.55 19.07 -7.97
C ALA A 454 9.92 19.53 -9.30
N PRO A 455 8.62 19.90 -9.28
CA PRO A 455 7.96 20.43 -10.47
C PRO A 455 8.64 21.71 -10.95
N PHE A 456 8.44 22.05 -12.22
CA PHE A 456 8.94 23.32 -12.73
C PHE A 456 8.27 24.48 -11.99
N SER A 457 9.08 25.43 -11.54
CA SER A 457 8.60 26.64 -10.89
C SER A 457 9.49 27.83 -11.21
N LEU A 458 8.87 28.99 -11.40
CA LEU A 458 9.53 30.27 -11.47
C LEU A 458 9.57 30.88 -10.06
N ASN A 459 10.78 31.04 -9.52
CA ASN A 459 10.99 31.69 -8.23
C ASN A 459 11.07 33.21 -8.40
N SER A 460 10.16 33.96 -7.78
CA SER A 460 10.19 35.43 -7.78
C SER A 460 10.75 35.94 -6.46
N ASP A 461 12.05 36.25 -6.44
CA ASP A 461 12.68 36.90 -5.29
C ASP A 461 12.29 38.37 -5.18
N SER A 462 12.59 39.00 -4.04
CA SER A 462 12.44 40.45 -3.85
C SER A 462 13.16 41.26 -4.94
N VAL A 463 14.36 40.83 -5.36
CA VAL A 463 15.14 41.49 -6.42
C VAL A 463 14.40 41.42 -7.76
N LEU A 464 13.95 40.24 -8.18
CA LEU A 464 13.23 40.09 -9.45
C LEU A 464 11.90 40.85 -9.46
N THR A 465 11.15 40.76 -8.35
CA THR A 465 9.89 41.51 -8.19
C THR A 465 10.13 43.02 -8.28
N SER A 466 11.17 43.54 -7.63
CA SER A 466 11.52 44.97 -7.66
C SER A 466 12.08 45.43 -9.01
N LEU A 467 12.68 44.54 -9.80
CA LEU A 467 13.10 44.85 -11.17
C LEU A 467 11.90 44.89 -12.09
N MET A 468 11.01 43.91 -12.01
CA MET A 468 9.80 43.83 -12.84
C MET A 468 8.81 44.95 -12.50
N SER A 469 8.77 45.42 -11.24
CA SER A 469 7.95 46.56 -10.82
C SER A 469 8.29 47.87 -11.54
N GLN A 470 9.45 47.96 -12.20
CA GLN A 470 9.82 49.12 -13.03
C GLN A 470 9.04 49.20 -14.34
N ALA A 471 8.44 48.09 -14.80
CA ALA A 471 7.70 48.06 -16.06
C ALA A 471 6.27 47.50 -15.94
N VAL A 472 6.01 46.63 -14.96
CA VAL A 472 4.69 46.03 -14.72
C VAL A 472 4.36 46.19 -13.24
N PRO A 473 3.14 46.61 -12.85
CA PRO A 473 2.73 46.66 -11.46
C PRO A 473 3.01 45.36 -10.69
N SER A 474 3.49 45.45 -9.45
CA SER A 474 3.92 44.28 -8.66
C SER A 474 2.83 43.21 -8.53
N TRP A 475 1.56 43.61 -8.41
CA TRP A 475 0.43 42.68 -8.30
C TRP A 475 0.21 41.88 -9.60
N ILE A 476 0.33 42.51 -10.78
CA ILE A 476 0.25 41.83 -12.08
C ILE A 476 1.39 40.82 -12.22
N TRP A 477 2.61 41.20 -11.80
CA TRP A 477 3.75 40.29 -11.82
C TRP A 477 3.55 39.10 -10.89
N HIS A 478 3.14 39.31 -9.64
CA HIS A 478 2.87 38.23 -8.70
C HIS A 478 1.74 37.31 -9.18
N ARG A 479 0.69 37.87 -9.77
CA ARG A 479 -0.43 37.11 -10.35
C ARG A 479 0.04 36.25 -11.53
N LEU A 480 0.85 36.83 -12.42
CA LEU A 480 1.43 36.11 -13.56
C LEU A 480 2.32 34.96 -13.10
N VAL A 481 3.19 35.19 -12.11
CA VAL A 481 4.07 34.14 -11.56
C VAL A 481 3.24 33.02 -10.91
N ALA A 482 2.18 33.35 -10.18
CA ALA A 482 1.26 32.37 -9.60
C ALA A 482 0.53 31.55 -10.68
N GLY A 483 0.00 32.22 -11.72
CA GLY A 483 -0.58 31.62 -12.92
C GLY A 483 0.35 30.65 -13.61
N LEU A 484 1.56 31.11 -13.89
CA LEU A 484 2.58 30.32 -14.57
C LEU A 484 2.98 29.11 -13.72
N ASN A 485 3.24 29.29 -12.42
CA ASN A 485 3.60 28.19 -11.52
C ASN A 485 2.49 27.13 -11.42
N ALA A 486 1.22 27.55 -11.48
CA ALA A 486 0.08 26.63 -11.51
C ALA A 486 0.02 25.78 -12.80
N GLN A 487 0.44 26.33 -13.94
CA GLN A 487 0.54 25.59 -15.21
C GLN A 487 1.82 24.74 -15.27
N LEU A 488 2.97 25.28 -14.86
CA LEU A 488 4.26 24.58 -14.82
C LEU A 488 4.23 23.37 -13.89
N ARG A 489 3.44 23.42 -12.82
CA ARG A 489 3.18 22.28 -11.94
C ARG A 489 2.64 21.04 -12.66
N LEU A 490 1.91 21.22 -13.78
CA LEU A 490 1.34 20.11 -14.57
C LEU A 490 2.33 19.53 -15.59
N VAL A 491 3.47 20.19 -15.81
CA VAL A 491 4.50 19.79 -16.78
C VAL A 491 5.30 18.61 -16.23
N ARG A 492 5.56 17.61 -17.07
CA ARG A 492 6.22 16.35 -16.66
C ARG A 492 7.50 16.10 -17.45
N GLY A 493 8.60 15.83 -16.74
CA GLY A 493 9.82 15.28 -17.33
C GLY A 493 9.53 13.93 -18.00
N GLY A 494 9.97 13.75 -19.26
CA GLY A 494 9.70 12.54 -20.06
C GLY A 494 8.54 12.66 -21.05
N ASN A 495 7.63 13.63 -20.87
CA ASN A 495 6.53 13.95 -21.81
C ASN A 495 6.40 15.47 -22.06
N LEU A 496 7.53 16.19 -22.10
CA LEU A 496 7.59 17.64 -22.23
C LEU A 496 6.85 18.15 -23.48
N LYS A 497 6.88 17.36 -24.57
CA LYS A 497 6.22 17.69 -25.85
C LYS A 497 4.71 17.88 -25.76
N VAL A 498 4.03 17.12 -24.89
CA VAL A 498 2.58 17.21 -24.74
C VAL A 498 2.23 18.19 -23.63
N THR A 499 3.00 18.21 -22.54
CA THR A 499 2.64 18.98 -21.35
C THR A 499 3.01 20.46 -21.43
N PHE A 500 3.97 20.87 -22.28
CA PHE A 500 4.27 22.30 -22.48
C PHE A 500 3.32 22.99 -23.45
N LEU A 501 2.60 22.26 -24.30
CA LEU A 501 1.67 22.87 -25.26
C LEU A 501 0.57 23.70 -24.55
N PRO A 502 -0.08 23.21 -23.47
CA PRO A 502 -0.98 24.03 -22.66
C PRO A 502 -0.33 25.28 -22.07
N VAL A 503 0.95 25.21 -21.68
CA VAL A 503 1.68 26.36 -21.10
C VAL A 503 1.93 27.44 -22.16
N ILE A 504 2.33 27.05 -23.37
CA ILE A 504 2.53 27.98 -24.50
C ILE A 504 1.21 28.64 -24.86
N ASN A 505 0.13 27.86 -24.99
CA ASN A 505 -1.20 28.41 -25.29
C ASN A 505 -1.69 29.36 -24.18
N TRP A 506 -1.40 29.07 -22.90
CA TRP A 506 -1.73 29.95 -21.78
C TRP A 506 -0.91 31.24 -21.82
N LEU A 507 0.39 31.17 -22.13
CA LEU A 507 1.24 32.36 -22.30
C LEU A 507 0.71 33.27 -23.42
N GLU A 508 0.31 32.70 -24.56
CA GLU A 508 -0.23 33.45 -25.69
C GLU A 508 -1.61 34.06 -25.42
N SER A 509 -2.48 33.37 -24.66
CA SER A 509 -3.86 33.80 -24.42
C SER A 509 -4.06 34.68 -23.17
N HIS A 510 -3.31 34.42 -22.09
CA HIS A 510 -3.51 35.09 -20.80
C HIS A 510 -2.39 36.08 -20.48
N ALA A 511 -1.12 35.68 -20.65
CA ALA A 511 0.02 36.48 -20.20
C ALA A 511 0.40 37.58 -21.20
N ASN A 512 0.63 37.23 -22.48
CA ASN A 512 1.15 38.14 -23.50
C ASN A 512 0.22 39.32 -23.81
N PRO A 513 -1.13 39.19 -23.87
CA PRO A 513 -2.00 40.33 -24.10
C PRO A 513 -1.88 41.40 -23.01
N SER A 514 -1.87 41.00 -21.73
CA SER A 514 -1.77 41.93 -20.59
C SER A 514 -0.36 42.50 -20.39
N LEU A 515 0.67 41.75 -20.76
CA LEU A 515 2.05 42.25 -20.75
C LEU A 515 2.34 43.20 -21.92
N ALA A 516 1.71 42.99 -23.08
CA ALA A 516 1.88 43.83 -24.24
C ALA A 516 1.37 45.27 -24.01
N GLU A 517 0.35 45.46 -23.18
CA GLU A 517 -0.10 46.79 -22.73
C GLU A 517 1.02 47.57 -22.03
N ASN A 518 1.93 46.86 -21.36
CA ASN A 518 3.10 47.43 -20.68
C ASN A 518 4.38 47.41 -21.55
N GLY A 519 4.27 47.04 -22.83
CA GLY A 519 5.37 46.97 -23.79
C GLY A 519 6.33 45.80 -23.57
N ILE A 520 5.90 44.73 -22.90
CA ILE A 520 6.71 43.53 -22.63
C ILE A 520 6.05 42.30 -23.25
N ARG A 521 6.88 41.39 -23.77
CA ARG A 521 6.44 40.07 -24.23
C ARG A 521 7.30 38.98 -23.61
N VAL A 522 6.67 37.83 -23.38
CA VAL A 522 7.26 36.69 -22.72
C VAL A 522 7.04 35.44 -23.56
N ASP A 523 8.13 34.79 -23.96
CA ASP A 523 8.08 33.53 -24.67
C ASP A 523 8.81 32.43 -23.88
N LEU A 524 8.34 31.19 -24.02
CA LEU A 524 9.02 30.03 -23.47
C LEU A 524 10.31 29.77 -24.26
N ALA A 525 11.43 29.52 -23.58
CA ALA A 525 12.70 29.24 -24.22
C ALA A 525 13.45 28.11 -23.51
N TRP A 526 14.32 27.43 -24.26
CA TRP A 526 15.34 26.56 -23.68
C TRP A 526 16.70 27.24 -23.80
N PHE A 527 17.48 27.10 -22.74
CA PHE A 527 18.80 27.68 -22.58
C PHE A 527 19.84 26.55 -22.51
N GLN A 528 21.00 26.83 -23.11
CA GLN A 528 22.21 26.04 -23.26
C GLN A 528 22.18 24.60 -22.72
N ALA A 529 22.40 23.63 -23.62
CA ALA A 529 22.56 22.24 -23.24
C ALA A 529 23.95 22.02 -22.61
N THR A 530 24.03 21.45 -21.41
CA THR A 530 25.32 21.02 -20.86
C THR A 530 25.88 19.83 -21.65
N ALA A 531 27.15 19.48 -21.42
CA ALA A 531 27.83 18.38 -22.13
C ALA A 531 27.10 17.02 -22.04
N LEU A 532 26.31 16.81 -20.98
CA LEU A 532 25.46 15.64 -20.78
C LEU A 532 24.07 15.78 -21.41
N GLY A 533 23.78 16.86 -22.14
CA GLY A 533 22.52 17.08 -22.84
C GLY A 533 21.34 17.41 -21.92
N TYR A 534 21.57 17.98 -20.75
CA TYR A 534 20.52 18.61 -19.94
C TYR A 534 20.24 20.01 -20.49
N CYS A 535 18.97 20.29 -20.80
CA CYS A 535 18.53 21.60 -21.28
C CYS A 535 17.86 22.36 -20.13
N GLN A 536 18.33 23.57 -19.84
CA GLN A 536 17.64 24.46 -18.91
C GLN A 536 16.43 25.06 -19.62
N LEU A 537 15.30 25.12 -18.93
CA LEU A 537 14.05 25.68 -19.46
C LEU A 537 13.71 26.94 -18.70
N GLY A 538 13.12 27.92 -19.38
CA GLY A 538 12.76 29.18 -18.75
C GLY A 538 11.95 30.08 -19.66
N LEU A 539 11.80 31.33 -19.24
CA LEU A 539 11.15 32.39 -20.00
C LEU A 539 12.18 33.35 -20.56
N LEU A 540 11.92 33.80 -21.78
CA LEU A 540 12.61 34.91 -22.41
C LEU A 540 11.69 36.13 -22.36
N VAL A 541 12.12 37.16 -21.64
CA VAL A 541 11.40 38.44 -21.53
C VAL A 541 12.08 39.46 -22.42
N TYR A 542 11.31 40.10 -23.31
CA TYR A 542 11.82 41.15 -24.19
C TYR A 542 10.80 42.27 -24.37
N ALA A 543 11.29 43.47 -24.70
CA ALA A 543 10.41 44.60 -24.98
C ALA A 543 9.76 44.45 -26.36
N VAL A 544 8.47 44.78 -26.44
CA VAL A 544 7.75 44.93 -27.71
C VAL A 544 8.02 46.36 -28.20
N GLU A 545 8.79 46.50 -29.29
CA GLU A 545 8.90 47.78 -30.00
C GLU A 545 7.55 48.08 -30.68
N GLY A 546 6.67 48.83 -29.99
CA GLY A 546 5.61 49.61 -30.63
C GLY A 546 6.16 50.96 -31.08
N GLU A 547 5.65 51.49 -32.20
CA GLU A 547 6.01 52.76 -32.85
C GLU A 547 6.00 53.99 -31.93
N ALA A 548 6.99 54.11 -31.04
CA ALA A 548 7.23 55.27 -30.21
C ALA A 548 8.65 55.79 -30.45
N ALA A 549 8.97 56.04 -31.73
CA ALA A 549 10.02 56.96 -32.11
C ALA A 549 9.33 58.25 -32.57
N LEU A 550 9.24 59.23 -31.68
CA LEU A 550 9.24 60.69 -31.90
C LEU A 550 8.54 61.37 -30.71
N THR A 551 9.32 61.71 -29.68
CA THR A 551 9.19 62.97 -28.94
C THR A 551 10.44 63.12 -28.07
N GLU A 552 11.58 63.40 -28.71
CA GLU A 552 12.53 64.33 -28.09
C GLU A 552 12.29 65.70 -28.74
N PRO A 553 12.15 66.78 -27.96
CA PRO A 553 11.99 68.11 -28.51
C PRO A 553 13.38 68.67 -28.79
N ASP A 554 13.81 68.69 -30.05
CA ASP A 554 14.88 69.61 -30.44
C ASP A 554 14.51 70.38 -31.71
N GLY A 555 14.74 71.69 -31.63
CA GLY A 555 14.18 72.68 -32.53
C GLY A 555 15.05 72.96 -33.75
N SER A 556 14.44 73.00 -34.93
CA SER A 556 14.52 74.10 -35.92
C SER A 556 13.98 73.64 -37.30
N PRO A 557 13.46 74.55 -38.13
CA PRO A 557 12.56 74.18 -39.22
C PRO A 557 13.28 74.11 -40.57
N ARG A 558 12.92 73.15 -41.44
CA ARG A 558 13.07 73.34 -42.90
C ARG A 558 12.19 72.42 -43.76
N VAL A 559 11.23 73.08 -44.40
CA VAL A 559 10.74 72.96 -45.79
C VAL A 559 10.13 71.62 -46.25
N LYS A 560 8.81 71.70 -46.49
CA LYS A 560 7.98 70.77 -47.26
C LYS A 560 8.43 70.68 -48.72
N ILE A 561 8.54 69.46 -49.26
CA ILE A 561 8.19 69.17 -50.66
C ILE A 561 7.34 67.89 -50.64
N GLU A 562 6.09 68.02 -51.10
CA GLU A 562 5.14 66.94 -51.35
C GLU A 562 5.53 66.17 -52.61
N GLN A 563 5.38 64.83 -52.59
CA GLN A 563 4.96 64.05 -53.75
C GLN A 563 4.35 62.71 -53.29
N HIS A 564 3.12 62.47 -53.74
CA HIS A 564 2.25 61.35 -53.40
C HIS A 564 2.50 60.10 -54.30
N THR A 565 2.68 58.93 -53.63
CA THR A 565 2.24 57.53 -53.92
C THR A 565 2.61 56.83 -55.25
N PRO A 566 2.55 55.46 -55.39
CA PRO A 566 2.21 54.37 -54.44
C PRO A 566 3.19 53.17 -54.44
N THR A 567 3.76 52.78 -53.29
CA THR A 567 4.42 51.45 -53.12
C THR A 567 4.21 50.93 -51.70
N GLN A 568 3.01 50.42 -51.41
CA GLN A 568 2.67 49.83 -50.10
C GLN A 568 3.09 48.35 -49.95
N ASN A 569 3.50 47.67 -51.02
CA ASN A 569 3.79 46.23 -50.96
C ASN A 569 5.29 45.88 -50.84
N MET A 570 6.21 46.80 -51.09
CA MET A 570 7.66 46.57 -50.88
C MET A 570 8.17 46.98 -49.49
N LEU A 571 7.43 47.86 -48.78
CA LEU A 571 7.82 48.30 -47.44
C LEU A 571 7.53 47.23 -46.38
N ALA A 572 6.42 46.49 -46.51
CA ALA A 572 6.03 45.43 -45.60
C ALA A 572 7.00 44.23 -45.64
N ASP A 573 7.47 43.82 -46.83
CA ASP A 573 8.46 42.75 -46.96
C ASP A 573 9.85 43.17 -46.45
N THR A 574 10.22 44.45 -46.61
CA THR A 574 11.47 44.98 -46.08
C THR A 574 11.43 45.09 -44.55
N GLN A 575 10.31 45.52 -43.98
CA GLN A 575 10.07 45.52 -42.52
C GLN A 575 9.99 44.11 -41.92
N LEU A 576 9.35 43.16 -42.61
CA LEU A 576 9.29 41.75 -42.21
C LEU A 576 10.68 41.09 -42.28
N SER A 577 11.49 41.43 -43.28
CA SER A 577 12.87 40.96 -43.39
C SER A 577 13.80 41.57 -42.32
N GLN A 578 13.64 42.86 -42.01
CA GLN A 578 14.38 43.53 -40.93
C GLN A 578 13.97 43.02 -39.54
N SER A 579 12.68 42.76 -39.31
CA SER A 579 12.18 42.09 -38.10
C SER A 579 12.78 40.69 -37.97
N ARG A 580 12.80 39.88 -39.05
CA ARG A 580 13.41 38.54 -39.02
C ARG A 580 14.93 38.58 -38.80
N ILE A 581 15.63 39.57 -39.33
CA ILE A 581 17.07 39.77 -39.14
C ILE A 581 17.37 40.27 -37.71
N LYS A 582 16.57 41.19 -37.17
CA LYS A 582 16.65 41.63 -35.77
C LYS A 582 16.30 40.49 -34.81
N ASP A 583 15.28 39.69 -35.08
CA ASP A 583 14.95 38.49 -34.32
C ASP A 583 16.06 37.44 -34.38
N ALA A 584 16.78 37.34 -35.52
CA ALA A 584 17.94 36.47 -35.66
C ALA A 584 19.16 37.03 -34.90
N LEU A 585 19.33 38.36 -34.82
CA LEU A 585 20.37 39.04 -34.05
C LEU A 585 20.11 38.95 -32.53
N MET A 586 18.86 39.12 -32.11
CA MET A 586 18.39 38.93 -30.73
C MET A 586 18.53 37.47 -30.30
N ARG A 587 18.26 36.53 -31.20
CA ARG A 587 18.55 35.09 -31.01
C ARG A 587 20.04 34.76 -30.95
N LYS A 588 20.92 35.54 -31.58
CA LYS A 588 22.39 35.35 -31.49
C LYS A 588 22.95 35.77 -30.12
N ARG A 589 22.30 36.68 -29.39
CA ARG A 589 22.74 37.11 -28.05
C ARG A 589 22.39 36.12 -26.94
N ILE A 590 21.58 35.11 -27.25
CA ILE A 590 21.09 34.11 -26.31
C ILE A 590 21.71 32.76 -26.70
N THR A 591 22.37 32.10 -25.76
CA THR A 591 22.85 30.71 -25.92
C THR A 591 21.67 29.72 -25.80
N GLY A 592 20.63 29.87 -26.63
CA GLY A 592 19.38 29.12 -26.50
C GLY A 592 18.38 29.35 -27.64
N GLY A 593 17.27 28.61 -27.62
CA GLY A 593 16.22 28.68 -28.64
C GLY A 593 14.82 28.90 -28.04
N VAL A 594 14.02 29.74 -28.71
CA VAL A 594 12.61 29.96 -28.33
C VAL A 594 11.77 28.72 -28.68
N LEU A 595 10.97 28.26 -27.72
CA LEU A 595 10.10 27.09 -27.83
C LEU A 595 8.73 27.50 -28.36
N ASN A 596 8.59 27.44 -29.68
CA ASN A 596 7.28 27.50 -30.34
C ASN A 596 6.67 26.09 -30.48
N SER A 597 5.37 26.01 -30.75
CA SER A 597 4.64 24.75 -30.98
C SER A 597 5.33 23.79 -31.97
N ASN A 598 6.00 24.34 -32.99
CA ASN A 598 6.78 23.57 -33.96
C ASN A 598 8.16 23.13 -33.42
N SER A 599 8.88 24.02 -32.74
CA SER A 599 10.20 23.74 -32.14
C SER A 599 10.10 22.73 -30.99
N LEU A 600 8.99 22.70 -30.27
CA LEU A 600 8.72 21.77 -29.16
C LEU A 600 8.79 20.31 -29.62
N ARG A 601 8.41 20.00 -30.87
CA ARG A 601 8.47 18.64 -31.43
C ARG A 601 9.91 18.12 -31.56
N THR A 602 10.87 19.03 -31.74
CA THR A 602 12.30 18.72 -31.89
C THR A 602 13.05 18.60 -30.57
N LEU A 603 12.43 18.97 -29.44
CA LEU A 603 13.05 18.86 -28.12
C LEU A 603 13.34 17.38 -27.79
N LYS A 604 14.59 17.08 -27.42
CA LYS A 604 15.01 15.74 -27.01
C LYS A 604 14.57 15.52 -25.56
N ASP A 605 13.64 14.59 -25.37
CA ASP A 605 13.14 14.22 -24.05
C ASP A 605 13.78 12.91 -23.61
N ARG A 606 14.47 12.89 -22.46
CA ARG A 606 15.02 11.66 -21.91
C ARG A 606 13.92 10.91 -21.17
N ARG A 607 13.66 9.68 -21.58
CA ARG A 607 12.75 8.77 -20.86
C ARG A 607 13.54 8.03 -19.80
N ASP A 608 13.34 8.40 -18.55
CA ASP A 608 13.98 7.74 -17.42
C ASP A 608 13.35 6.36 -17.14
N LEU A 609 14.07 5.50 -16.40
CA LEU A 609 13.58 4.19 -15.95
C LEU A 609 12.27 4.27 -15.15
N PHE A 610 11.98 5.44 -14.54
CA PHE A 610 10.76 5.70 -13.78
C PHE A 610 9.59 6.25 -14.63
N TYR A 611 9.73 6.32 -15.95
CA TYR A 611 8.67 6.76 -16.86
C TYR A 611 7.31 6.08 -16.65
N PRO A 612 7.18 4.74 -16.43
CA PRO A 612 5.87 4.15 -16.16
C PRO A 612 5.23 4.66 -14.86
N PHE A 613 6.04 4.98 -13.84
CA PHE A 613 5.55 5.57 -12.59
C PHE A 613 5.08 7.02 -12.79
N SER A 614 5.65 7.76 -13.74
CA SER A 614 5.21 9.13 -14.08
C SER A 614 3.79 9.19 -14.66
N HIS A 615 3.27 8.06 -15.15
CA HIS A 615 1.86 7.97 -15.54
C HIS A 615 0.95 7.91 -14.33
N ILE A 616 1.36 7.25 -13.24
CA ILE A 616 0.56 7.05 -12.01
C ILE A 616 0.72 8.23 -11.05
N LEU A 617 1.95 8.70 -10.85
CA LEU A 617 2.30 9.80 -9.96
C LEU A 617 2.52 11.06 -10.78
N HIS A 618 1.58 12.01 -10.69
CA HIS A 618 1.76 13.31 -11.31
C HIS A 618 0.95 14.38 -10.61
N ASN A 619 1.50 15.59 -10.57
CA ASN A 619 0.78 16.73 -10.05
C ASN A 619 -0.44 17.05 -10.94
N SER A 620 -1.53 17.45 -10.30
CA SER A 620 -2.86 17.62 -10.91
C SER A 620 -3.50 18.95 -10.52
N LYS A 621 -4.56 19.34 -11.22
CA LYS A 621 -5.34 20.54 -10.88
C LYS A 621 -6.15 20.34 -9.57
N PRO A 622 -6.45 21.41 -8.83
CA PRO A 622 -7.30 21.36 -7.63
C PRO A 622 -8.76 21.03 -7.97
N VAL A 623 -9.44 20.34 -7.05
CA VAL A 623 -10.85 19.91 -7.12
C VAL A 623 -11.64 20.55 -5.96
N GLY A 624 -11.82 21.88 -6.00
CA GLY A 624 -12.95 22.67 -5.47
C GLY A 624 -13.44 22.57 -4.00
N HIS A 625 -13.03 21.61 -3.18
CA HIS A 625 -13.58 21.37 -1.84
C HIS A 625 -12.47 21.53 -0.82
N GLN A 626 -12.41 22.68 -0.12
CA GLN A 626 -11.35 22.98 0.87
C GLN A 626 -11.73 22.49 2.29
N ASP A 627 -13.00 22.54 2.67
CA ASP A 627 -13.44 22.25 4.04
C ASP A 627 -13.33 20.77 4.42
N LEU A 628 -13.39 19.87 3.44
CA LEU A 628 -13.27 18.42 3.61
C LEU A 628 -11.83 17.88 3.47
N VAL A 629 -10.87 18.72 3.06
CA VAL A 629 -9.51 18.28 2.70
C VAL A 629 -8.80 17.60 3.86
N GLY A 630 -8.90 18.18 5.07
CA GLY A 630 -8.24 17.62 6.25
C GLY A 630 -8.79 16.26 6.66
N LEU A 631 -10.11 16.06 6.54
CA LEU A 631 -10.77 14.79 6.85
C LEU A 631 -10.42 13.74 5.80
N VAL A 632 -10.48 14.08 4.51
CA VAL A 632 -10.14 13.14 3.42
C VAL A 632 -8.67 12.73 3.49
N ILE A 633 -7.74 13.64 3.76
CA ILE A 633 -6.32 13.27 3.93
C ILE A 633 -6.13 12.34 5.13
N SER A 634 -6.85 12.56 6.23
CA SER A 634 -6.80 11.67 7.40
C SER A 634 -7.33 10.26 7.06
N ILE A 635 -8.42 10.17 6.29
CA ILE A 635 -8.94 8.89 5.79
C ILE A 635 -7.91 8.22 4.87
N LEU A 636 -7.35 8.95 3.90
CA LEU A 636 -6.36 8.41 2.96
C LEU A 636 -5.10 7.93 3.69
N LEU A 637 -4.66 8.62 4.74
CA LEU A 637 -3.51 8.24 5.55
C LEU A 637 -3.76 6.95 6.35
N LEU A 638 -4.92 6.86 7.01
CA LEU A 638 -5.30 5.66 7.75
C LEU A 638 -5.58 4.47 6.83
N ALA A 639 -6.18 4.71 5.66
CA ALA A 639 -6.38 3.69 4.64
C ALA A 639 -5.03 3.13 4.16
N ASP A 640 -4.04 4.00 3.90
CA ASP A 640 -2.68 3.59 3.55
C ASP A 640 -2.04 2.73 4.65
N PHE A 641 -2.16 3.16 5.90
CA PHE A 641 -1.66 2.40 7.05
C PHE A 641 -2.31 1.01 7.15
N SER A 642 -3.63 0.94 6.96
CA SER A 642 -4.34 -0.34 6.95
C SER A 642 -3.93 -1.23 5.79
N LEU A 643 -3.74 -0.66 4.58
CA LEU A 643 -3.27 -1.40 3.40
C LEU A 643 -1.90 -1.99 3.66
N VAL A 644 -0.98 -1.21 4.22
CA VAL A 644 0.36 -1.65 4.59
C VAL A 644 0.30 -2.78 5.63
N LEU A 645 -0.54 -2.67 6.67
CA LEU A 645 -0.72 -3.72 7.67
C LEU A 645 -1.26 -5.02 7.05
N LEU A 646 -2.23 -4.94 6.14
CA LEU A 646 -2.78 -6.09 5.43
C LEU A 646 -1.74 -6.73 4.51
N THR A 647 -0.93 -5.94 3.80
CA THR A 647 0.18 -6.48 2.99
C THR A 647 1.25 -7.15 3.85
N PHE A 648 1.53 -6.60 5.04
CA PHE A 648 2.46 -7.20 5.98
C PHE A 648 1.96 -8.56 6.51
N LEU A 649 0.67 -8.63 6.88
CA LEU A 649 0.03 -9.88 7.30
C LEU A 649 0.03 -10.92 6.17
N GLN A 650 -0.17 -10.48 4.92
CA GLN A 650 -0.08 -11.35 3.75
C GLN A 650 1.34 -11.88 3.54
N LEU A 651 2.37 -11.03 3.63
CA LEU A 651 3.77 -11.45 3.52
C LEU A 651 4.17 -12.43 4.64
N TYR A 652 3.68 -12.20 5.86
CA TYR A 652 3.87 -13.12 6.99
C TYR A 652 3.32 -14.52 6.72
N SER A 653 2.20 -14.60 5.99
CA SER A 653 1.61 -15.87 5.58
C SER A 653 2.44 -16.63 4.54
N TYR A 654 3.26 -15.95 3.74
CA TYR A 654 4.14 -16.58 2.75
C TYR A 654 5.45 -17.09 3.39
N SER A 655 6.27 -16.21 3.97
CA SER A 655 7.55 -16.61 4.57
C SER A 655 8.08 -15.58 5.57
N MET A 656 8.77 -16.05 6.61
CA MET A 656 9.50 -15.16 7.54
C MET A 656 10.68 -14.51 6.82
N VAL A 657 11.27 -15.18 5.83
CA VAL A 657 12.37 -14.62 5.03
C VAL A 657 11.85 -13.50 4.14
N ASP A 658 10.66 -13.61 3.56
CA ASP A 658 10.05 -12.53 2.76
C ASP A 658 9.64 -11.34 3.64
N VAL A 659 9.15 -11.59 4.85
CA VAL A 659 8.95 -10.54 5.87
C VAL A 659 10.26 -9.87 6.22
N LEU A 660 11.32 -10.63 6.50
CA LEU A 660 12.64 -10.08 6.82
C LEU A 660 13.24 -9.36 5.61
N LEU A 661 13.05 -9.83 4.38
CA LEU A 661 13.57 -9.19 3.18
C LEU A 661 12.86 -7.86 2.91
N VAL A 662 11.55 -7.80 3.09
CA VAL A 662 10.79 -6.54 3.02
C VAL A 662 11.07 -5.63 4.22
N LEU A 663 11.35 -6.18 5.40
CA LEU A 663 11.68 -5.42 6.62
C LEU A 663 13.17 -5.01 6.72
N PHE A 664 14.10 -5.66 6.01
CA PHE A 664 15.56 -5.38 6.03
C PHE A 664 16.09 -4.75 4.73
N ILE A 665 15.47 -5.00 3.55
CA ILE A 665 15.80 -4.33 2.28
C ILE A 665 14.92 -3.09 2.06
N LEU A 666 13.73 -3.03 2.67
CA LEU A 666 12.78 -1.91 2.61
C LEU A 666 12.42 -1.29 4.00
N PRO A 667 13.32 -1.26 5.02
CA PRO A 667 12.96 -1.22 6.44
C PRO A 667 12.18 0.00 6.92
N LEU A 668 12.27 1.09 6.16
CA LEU A 668 11.63 2.36 6.50
C LEU A 668 10.49 2.68 5.55
N GLY A 669 10.31 1.91 4.47
CA GLY A 669 9.20 2.08 3.54
C GLY A 669 7.85 1.82 4.20
N ILE A 670 7.71 0.80 5.06
CA ILE A 670 6.44 0.45 5.71
C ILE A 670 6.09 1.36 6.89
N LEU A 671 7.09 1.79 7.67
CA LEU A 671 6.90 2.57 8.89
C LEU A 671 7.09 4.08 8.73
N SER A 672 7.77 4.57 7.68
CA SER A 672 7.96 6.02 7.43
C SER A 672 6.77 6.77 6.81
N PRO A 673 5.91 6.17 5.96
CA PRO A 673 4.78 6.85 5.31
C PRO A 673 3.83 7.47 6.32
N PHE A 674 3.55 6.73 7.39
CA PHE A 674 2.58 7.14 8.40
C PHE A 674 3.09 8.32 9.26
N PRO A 675 4.30 8.30 9.85
CA PRO A 675 4.90 9.47 10.49
C PRO A 675 5.11 10.64 9.54
N ALA A 676 5.51 10.41 8.28
CA ALA A 676 5.68 11.47 7.30
C ALA A 676 4.33 12.13 6.95
N GLY A 677 3.28 11.35 6.79
CA GLY A 677 1.91 11.82 6.55
C GLY A 677 1.33 12.56 7.77
N ILE A 678 1.57 12.07 8.99
CA ILE A 678 1.16 12.75 10.23
C ILE A 678 1.90 14.08 10.37
N ASN A 679 3.22 14.07 10.17
CA ASN A 679 4.01 15.30 10.18
C ASN A 679 3.49 16.29 9.14
N ALA A 680 3.15 15.85 7.93
CA ALA A 680 2.56 16.70 6.90
C ALA A 680 1.15 17.21 7.26
N LEU A 681 0.36 16.42 7.99
CA LEU A 681 -0.98 16.79 8.44
C LEU A 681 -0.95 17.87 9.54
N PHE A 682 0.02 17.79 10.45
CA PHE A 682 0.15 18.70 11.60
C PHE A 682 1.11 19.87 11.38
N SER A 683 2.00 19.83 10.39
CA SER A 683 2.93 20.94 10.08
C SER A 683 2.32 22.04 9.21
N HIS A 684 0.99 22.08 9.10
CA HIS A 684 0.28 23.06 8.29
C HIS A 684 0.48 24.48 8.85
N GLY A 685 1.12 25.33 8.06
CA GLY A 685 1.25 26.76 8.33
C GLY A 685 1.31 27.54 7.02
N PRO A 686 0.68 28.74 6.93
CA PRO A 686 0.58 29.51 5.69
C PRO A 686 1.93 29.89 5.07
N ARG A 687 3.03 29.86 5.83
CA ARG A 687 4.38 30.23 5.38
C ARG A 687 5.23 29.06 4.82
N ARG A 688 4.72 27.81 4.76
CA ARG A 688 5.51 26.62 4.35
C ARG A 688 4.84 25.69 3.31
N SER A 689 3.92 26.19 2.49
CA SER A 689 3.13 25.41 1.52
C SER A 689 3.97 24.56 0.54
N ALA A 690 5.02 25.13 -0.06
CA ALA A 690 5.88 24.42 -1.02
C ALA A 690 6.71 23.28 -0.40
N GLY A 691 7.05 23.37 0.89
CA GLY A 691 7.75 22.30 1.60
C GLY A 691 6.82 21.12 1.92
N LEU A 692 5.55 21.41 2.23
CA LEU A 692 4.55 20.41 2.62
C LEU A 692 4.19 19.47 1.47
N ALA A 693 4.01 20.00 0.26
CA ALA A 693 3.67 19.19 -0.90
C ALA A 693 4.75 18.14 -1.23
N ARG A 694 6.04 18.49 -1.05
CA ARG A 694 7.13 17.54 -1.21
C ARG A 694 7.07 16.41 -0.17
N VAL A 695 6.61 16.68 1.05
CA VAL A 695 6.43 15.66 2.08
C VAL A 695 5.26 14.72 1.71
N TYR A 696 4.14 15.28 1.24
CA TYR A 696 3.01 14.46 0.74
C TYR A 696 3.39 13.62 -0.47
N ALA A 697 4.11 14.19 -1.41
CA ALA A 697 4.55 13.49 -2.60
C ALA A 697 5.60 12.41 -2.24
N LEU A 698 6.46 12.65 -1.23
CA LEU A 698 7.38 11.63 -0.70
C LEU A 698 6.61 10.47 -0.05
N TRP A 699 5.57 10.77 0.75
CA TRP A 699 4.66 9.77 1.29
C TRP A 699 4.02 8.96 0.14
N ASN A 700 3.51 9.61 -0.90
CA ASN A 700 2.84 8.91 -2.01
C ASN A 700 3.80 7.99 -2.79
N ILE A 701 5.03 8.44 -3.10
CA ILE A 701 6.05 7.60 -3.75
C ILE A 701 6.38 6.39 -2.87
N THR A 702 6.73 6.62 -1.60
CA THR A 702 7.19 5.54 -0.71
C THR A 702 6.12 4.47 -0.52
N SER A 703 4.87 4.89 -0.36
CA SER A 703 3.75 3.98 -0.23
C SER A 703 3.46 3.20 -1.53
N LEU A 704 3.58 3.82 -2.71
CA LEU A 704 3.45 3.11 -3.98
C LEU A 704 4.56 2.06 -4.17
N VAL A 705 5.81 2.42 -3.86
CA VAL A 705 6.95 1.49 -3.95
C VAL A 705 6.75 0.28 -3.04
N ASN A 706 6.23 0.46 -1.82
CA ASN A 706 5.94 -0.66 -0.93
C ASN A 706 4.97 -1.67 -1.55
N VAL A 707 3.88 -1.19 -2.15
CA VAL A 707 2.86 -2.06 -2.75
C VAL A 707 3.42 -2.81 -3.96
N VAL A 708 4.25 -2.15 -4.78
CA VAL A 708 4.93 -2.77 -5.92
C VAL A 708 5.93 -3.82 -5.47
N VAL A 709 6.71 -3.55 -4.43
CA VAL A 709 7.65 -4.53 -3.86
C VAL A 709 6.89 -5.72 -3.29
N ALA A 710 5.82 -5.50 -2.52
CA ALA A 710 4.98 -6.57 -2.00
C ALA A 710 4.38 -7.45 -3.13
N PHE A 711 3.97 -6.82 -4.23
CA PHE A 711 3.50 -7.52 -5.44
C PHE A 711 4.61 -8.39 -6.07
N ILE A 712 5.81 -7.85 -6.23
CA ILE A 712 6.96 -8.59 -6.80
C ILE A 712 7.36 -9.74 -5.87
N CYS A 713 7.47 -9.52 -4.57
CA CYS A 713 7.80 -10.56 -3.59
C CYS A 713 6.82 -11.72 -3.66
N GLY A 714 5.52 -11.43 -3.66
CA GLY A 714 4.52 -12.48 -3.79
C GLY A 714 4.56 -13.17 -5.17
N PHE A 715 4.89 -12.46 -6.25
CA PHE A 715 5.02 -13.07 -7.58
C PHE A 715 6.21 -14.04 -7.65
N VAL A 716 7.34 -13.66 -7.05
CA VAL A 716 8.52 -14.53 -6.91
C VAL A 716 8.18 -15.75 -6.08
N HIS A 717 7.48 -15.59 -4.95
CA HIS A 717 7.03 -16.71 -4.13
C HIS A 717 6.10 -17.66 -4.90
N TYR A 718 5.15 -17.13 -5.67
CA TYR A 718 4.28 -17.91 -6.54
C TYR A 718 5.08 -18.69 -7.60
N LYS A 719 6.05 -18.06 -8.26
CA LYS A 719 6.93 -18.71 -9.24
C LYS A 719 7.87 -19.74 -8.64
N LEU A 720 8.28 -19.57 -7.38
CA LEU A 720 9.12 -20.53 -6.67
C LEU A 720 8.30 -21.74 -6.21
N SER A 721 7.09 -21.49 -5.68
CA SER A 721 6.15 -22.54 -5.22
C SER A 721 5.69 -23.46 -6.37
N THR A 722 5.50 -22.89 -7.57
CA THR A 722 5.16 -23.66 -8.79
C THR A 722 6.31 -24.52 -9.31
N LYS A 723 7.57 -24.23 -8.96
CA LYS A 723 8.74 -25.05 -9.33
C LYS A 723 8.97 -26.23 -8.39
N THR A 724 8.57 -26.13 -7.12
CA THR A 724 8.72 -27.21 -6.13
C THR A 724 7.68 -28.32 -6.25
N HIS A 725 6.59 -28.12 -7.00
CA HIS A 725 5.56 -29.15 -7.26
C HIS A 725 5.30 -29.30 -8.77
N PRO A 726 6.01 -30.19 -9.48
CA PRO A 726 5.85 -30.36 -10.93
C PRO A 726 4.62 -31.18 -11.35
N SER A 727 3.79 -31.68 -10.41
CA SER A 727 2.72 -32.65 -10.72
C SER A 727 1.33 -32.06 -10.96
N VAL A 728 1.17 -30.73 -10.98
CA VAL A 728 -0.12 -30.13 -11.35
C VAL A 728 0.01 -29.57 -12.76
N GLN A 729 -0.69 -30.22 -13.70
CA GLN A 729 -0.79 -29.81 -15.10
C GLN A 729 -1.09 -28.30 -15.19
N PRO A 730 -0.28 -27.52 -15.92
CA PRO A 730 -0.63 -26.16 -16.23
C PRO A 730 -1.67 -26.21 -17.36
N TRP A 731 -2.83 -25.60 -17.12
CA TRP A 731 -3.90 -25.27 -18.08
C TRP A 731 -5.19 -26.09 -17.98
N ASN A 732 -5.90 -25.94 -16.86
CA ASN A 732 -7.35 -25.82 -16.92
C ASN A 732 -7.76 -24.52 -16.23
N LEU A 733 -8.39 -23.63 -16.98
CA LEU A 733 -9.04 -22.40 -16.52
C LEU A 733 -10.32 -22.79 -15.75
N GLY A 734 -10.13 -23.47 -14.62
CA GLY A 734 -11.15 -23.82 -13.63
C GLY A 734 -11.02 -22.90 -12.43
N THR A 735 -12.14 -22.32 -12.02
CA THR A 735 -12.32 -21.10 -11.22
C THR A 735 -11.79 -21.10 -9.78
N ASP A 736 -11.05 -22.10 -9.29
CA ASP A 736 -10.76 -22.21 -7.84
C ASP A 736 -9.28 -22.36 -7.43
N GLU A 737 -8.30 -22.35 -8.35
CA GLU A 737 -6.87 -22.46 -7.94
C GLU A 737 -5.94 -21.35 -8.48
N SER A 738 -6.44 -20.41 -9.29
CA SER A 738 -5.63 -19.33 -9.87
C SER A 738 -5.86 -17.96 -9.22
N GLY A 739 -6.08 -17.88 -7.90
CA GLY A 739 -6.50 -16.65 -7.19
C GLY A 739 -5.39 -15.75 -6.67
N TRP A 740 -4.12 -16.20 -6.61
CA TRP A 740 -3.04 -15.47 -5.90
C TRP A 740 -2.82 -14.03 -6.38
N TRP A 741 -3.00 -13.77 -7.68
CA TRP A 741 -2.80 -12.45 -8.29
C TRP A 741 -3.95 -11.48 -8.03
N LEU A 742 -5.17 -11.96 -7.74
CA LEU A 742 -6.37 -11.12 -7.63
C LEU A 742 -6.26 -10.11 -6.47
N PHE A 743 -5.77 -10.56 -5.31
CA PHE A 743 -5.65 -9.70 -4.13
C PHE A 743 -4.50 -8.66 -4.26
N PRO A 744 -3.26 -9.04 -4.62
CA PRO A 744 -2.19 -8.07 -4.86
C PRO A 744 -2.48 -7.09 -6.01
N THR A 745 -3.14 -7.54 -7.09
CA THR A 745 -3.57 -6.63 -8.16
C THR A 745 -4.68 -5.68 -7.72
N GLY A 746 -5.64 -6.16 -6.92
CA GLY A 746 -6.67 -5.32 -6.30
C GLY A 746 -6.09 -4.25 -5.39
N LEU A 747 -5.11 -4.60 -4.55
CA LEU A 747 -4.39 -3.64 -3.71
C LEU A 747 -3.59 -2.62 -4.52
N MET A 748 -2.92 -3.06 -5.60
CA MET A 748 -2.21 -2.16 -6.50
C MET A 748 -3.17 -1.17 -7.19
N LEU A 749 -4.34 -1.64 -7.63
CA LEU A 749 -5.35 -0.79 -8.27
C LEU A 749 -5.94 0.22 -7.27
N LEU A 750 -6.28 -0.23 -6.06
CA LEU A 750 -6.73 0.64 -4.98
C LEU A 750 -5.67 1.70 -4.65
N LYS A 751 -4.40 1.31 -4.58
CA LYS A 751 -3.28 2.23 -4.33
C LYS A 751 -3.09 3.24 -5.46
N CYS A 752 -3.25 2.84 -6.72
CA CYS A 752 -3.22 3.75 -7.85
C CYS A 752 -4.33 4.80 -7.75
N ILE A 753 -5.56 4.41 -7.41
CA ILE A 753 -6.69 5.34 -7.20
C ILE A 753 -6.37 6.29 -6.04
N GLN A 754 -5.91 5.73 -4.92
CA GLN A 754 -5.55 6.51 -3.73
C GLN A 754 -4.44 7.52 -4.03
N ALA A 755 -3.41 7.14 -4.80
CA ALA A 755 -2.34 8.03 -5.20
C ALA A 755 -2.87 9.24 -6.00
N ARG A 756 -3.89 9.04 -6.87
CA ARG A 756 -4.57 10.14 -7.57
C ARG A 756 -5.34 11.06 -6.64
N LEU A 757 -6.05 10.47 -5.69
CA LEU A 757 -6.82 11.25 -4.71
C LEU A 757 -5.90 12.12 -3.87
N VAL A 758 -4.72 11.61 -3.47
CA VAL A 758 -3.68 12.39 -2.79
C VAL A 758 -3.20 13.54 -3.67
N ASP A 759 -2.90 13.31 -4.95
CA ASP A 759 -2.45 14.36 -5.88
C ASP A 759 -3.49 15.49 -6.05
N TRP A 760 -4.79 15.14 -6.14
CA TRP A 760 -5.89 16.12 -6.16
C TRP A 760 -5.96 16.94 -4.87
N HIS A 761 -5.71 16.30 -3.73
CA HIS A 761 -5.77 16.98 -2.43
C HIS A 761 -4.56 17.88 -2.18
N VAL A 762 -3.35 17.43 -2.54
CA VAL A 762 -2.15 18.26 -2.47
C VAL A 762 -2.32 19.52 -3.33
N ALA A 763 -2.95 19.40 -4.50
CA ALA A 763 -3.30 20.54 -5.33
C ALA A 763 -4.23 21.55 -4.64
N ASN A 764 -5.24 21.08 -3.91
CA ASN A 764 -6.14 21.94 -3.14
C ASN A 764 -5.42 22.68 -1.99
N LEU A 765 -4.38 22.08 -1.42
CA LEU A 765 -3.61 22.68 -0.33
C LEU A 765 -2.61 23.72 -0.80
N GLU A 766 -1.93 23.48 -1.92
CA GLU A 766 -0.92 24.42 -2.44
C GLU A 766 -1.54 25.68 -3.05
N ILE A 767 -2.69 25.53 -3.72
CA ILE A 767 -3.28 26.58 -4.53
C ILE A 767 -4.58 27.03 -3.86
N GLN A 768 -4.48 28.11 -3.10
CA GLN A 768 -5.63 28.70 -2.39
C GLN A 768 -6.55 29.48 -3.32
N ASP A 769 -5.98 30.18 -4.30
CA ASP A 769 -6.72 30.94 -5.30
C ASP A 769 -7.01 30.11 -6.56
N ARG A 770 -8.30 29.91 -6.83
CA ARG A 770 -8.79 29.08 -7.94
C ARG A 770 -8.88 29.84 -9.25
N ALA A 771 -8.97 31.17 -9.22
CA ALA A 771 -9.01 31.99 -10.43
C ALA A 771 -7.71 31.85 -11.25
N VAL A 772 -6.64 31.34 -10.64
CA VAL A 772 -5.38 30.98 -11.31
C VAL A 772 -5.55 29.92 -12.40
N TYR A 773 -6.59 29.08 -12.32
CA TYR A 773 -6.92 28.06 -13.34
C TYR A 773 -8.11 28.42 -14.23
N SER A 774 -8.63 29.65 -14.17
CA SER A 774 -9.70 30.07 -15.06
C SER A 774 -9.22 30.04 -16.52
N ASN A 775 -10.09 29.57 -17.42
CA ASN A 775 -9.82 29.63 -18.86
C ASN A 775 -10.08 31.05 -19.41
N ASP A 776 -10.83 31.86 -18.67
CA ASP A 776 -11.14 33.24 -19.04
C ASP A 776 -10.06 34.18 -18.48
N PRO A 777 -9.39 34.98 -19.33
CA PRO A 777 -8.31 35.87 -18.90
C PRO A 777 -8.84 37.01 -18.01
N ASN A 778 -10.07 37.47 -18.23
CA ASN A 778 -10.67 38.54 -17.43
C ASN A 778 -10.88 38.10 -15.97
N ILE A 779 -11.31 36.85 -15.75
CA ILE A 779 -11.50 36.30 -14.40
C ILE A 779 -10.15 36.08 -13.71
N PHE A 780 -9.12 35.70 -14.47
CA PHE A 780 -7.77 35.50 -13.96
C PHE A 780 -7.16 36.79 -13.38
N TRP A 781 -7.39 37.94 -14.01
CA TRP A 781 -6.82 39.23 -13.61
C TRP A 781 -7.68 40.04 -12.61
N GLN A 782 -8.95 39.70 -12.41
CA GLN A 782 -9.87 40.43 -11.54
C GLN A 782 -9.76 40.10 -10.04
N SER A 783 -9.09 39.00 -9.69
CA SER A 783 -9.02 38.41 -8.34
C SER A 783 -7.89 38.95 -7.48
#